data_AF-A0A538P298-F1
#
_entry.id   AF-A0A538P298-F1
#
_cell.length_a   1.000
_cell.length_b   1.000
_cell.length_c   1.000
_cell.angle_alpha   90.00
_cell.angle_beta   90.00
_cell.angle_gamma   90.00
#
_symmetry.space_group_name_H-M   'P 1'
#
loop_
_entity.id
_entity.type
_entity.pdbx_description
1 polymer ?
#
loop_
_entity_poly.entity_id
_entity_poly.type
_entity_poly.pdbx_seq_one_letter_code
_entity_poly.pdbx_strand_id
1 'polypeptide(L)'
;MSSDISRQRFNPTNDFSSVLMQQGRVQLDADWNEWNEILNRHWRSETIDIIGRCVVPLETPAGFEIQLSAGKMTIGRGRIYVHGLQAENHGDGNLEFDPILAESRGVDPLPYEKQPYFPKVEDEADLPEKLQLPKTGGPHLVYIDVWERELTAVENPNLIENAVGVDTTSRLQTAWQVRLLPNVGDGVTCATPDEQLEGWLDIIQPSAGRLTTKAVGVATPADPCLIPPSGGYRGLENRTYRVEIHDGGAIGAATFKWSRDNASVASGVSAIENDITLTVDRAVWDSVRRFSPGDWVEITDDWREFSLQPGEMRQIDSVEDSSRTITLKSALTAGLFPVNGQNLTDPERHTRIKRWDQDPGGPAVIEVPASGTPFILEDGVEVTFTTEPDGGAFRSGDYWIFVARTADASVEELDAAAARGVHHHYCRLAIITFPDAAIDCRTFWPPSTGESECGCCCTYTVGDEVNSFGKYTSINDAINALPDGGGEVCILPGLYFENVLIQGRRDVVLRGCGWQTRIASESLKPPPQPADPAAGAPHAPAGAGGVNADSPPFGAVITISQSQHVKLLSFAVEAAEDEVGVLIDGTGKLSVASQSNTGATNIPRELIIQRDRTLDVTVEDLVITASTVPAILADTVTLLQIESNRIAMENVAARYLEWLPATVQLDIAKEPQSGGTGLTGIASFVAPGGIQIAGTSTGAPTRDVFVIENEIDSAGWNVITLGSVAILDSNGNNTGGISGTTVQVPGPCDTTITLQIPSTNPGQPGSRIVAAGNLVNIQINRNRIRNTGACGIGPVGFFDPKSGPEIVSIQNLTISANTIARSLLREVTLLAQSSSGAFGAICVPYVENLVIRDNAITDFGFRAGDPVCGIFILYGQIIDISRNQVLETRDWNLTTQESVSAAGIRGGIVVVAATPPSFTNPASLYSKANTLAAEYTLSRS
;
A
#
# COMPACT_ATOMS: atom_id res chain seq x y z
N MET A 1 6.41 -32.23 26.21
CA MET A 1 5.94 -33.18 27.25
C MET A 1 4.61 -32.71 27.81
N SER A 2 4.12 -33.27 28.93
CA SER A 2 2.84 -32.89 29.53
C SER A 2 3.05 -32.42 30.97
N SER A 3 2.50 -31.27 31.37
CA SER A 3 2.54 -30.83 32.77
C SER A 3 1.47 -31.49 33.62
N ASP A 4 1.75 -31.55 34.92
CA ASP A 4 0.77 -31.89 35.95
C ASP A 4 -0.16 -30.69 36.19
N ILE A 5 -1.41 -30.81 35.73
CA ILE A 5 -2.43 -29.75 35.80
C ILE A 5 -3.75 -30.29 36.34
N SER A 6 -4.49 -29.43 37.05
CA SER A 6 -5.74 -29.84 37.69
C SER A 6 -6.92 -29.97 36.72
N ARG A 7 -6.92 -29.18 35.64
CA ARG A 7 -7.83 -29.24 34.48
C ARG A 7 -7.48 -28.18 33.43
N GLN A 8 -7.98 -28.36 32.21
CA GLN A 8 -8.13 -27.30 31.21
C GLN A 8 -9.61 -26.90 31.11
N ARG A 9 -9.89 -25.61 30.89
CA ARG A 9 -11.28 -25.08 30.91
C ARG A 9 -11.64 -24.22 29.71
N PHE A 10 -10.64 -23.72 29.00
CA PHE A 10 -10.87 -22.76 27.94
C PHE A 10 -11.79 -23.35 26.87
N ASN A 11 -12.90 -22.65 26.63
CA ASN A 11 -13.84 -22.93 25.56
C ASN A 11 -14.11 -21.61 24.81
N PRO A 12 -13.75 -21.52 23.52
CA PRO A 12 -13.92 -20.29 22.75
C PRO A 12 -15.39 -19.86 22.62
N THR A 13 -16.38 -20.74 22.79
CA THR A 13 -17.81 -20.37 22.67
C THR A 13 -18.37 -19.60 23.86
N ASN A 14 -17.61 -19.49 24.96
CA ASN A 14 -18.05 -18.77 26.15
C ASN A 14 -17.81 -17.25 26.06
N ASP A 15 -17.03 -16.80 25.06
CA ASP A 15 -16.68 -15.39 24.85
C ASP A 15 -16.07 -14.69 26.08
N PHE A 16 -15.34 -15.44 26.92
CA PHE A 16 -14.61 -14.86 28.05
C PHE A 16 -13.41 -14.04 27.56
N SER A 17 -13.25 -12.83 28.10
CA SER A 17 -12.15 -11.91 27.75
C SER A 17 -11.03 -11.84 28.79
N SER A 18 -11.26 -12.29 30.04
CA SER A 18 -10.26 -12.34 31.10
C SER A 18 -10.73 -13.21 32.26
N VAL A 19 -9.79 -13.63 33.12
CA VAL A 19 -10.07 -14.20 34.45
C VAL A 19 -9.85 -13.12 35.51
N LEU A 20 -10.70 -13.07 36.54
CA LEU A 20 -10.61 -12.09 37.63
C LEU A 20 -10.30 -12.78 38.96
N MET A 21 -9.20 -12.35 39.60
CA MET A 21 -8.91 -12.78 40.97
C MET A 21 -9.90 -12.19 41.96
N GLN A 22 -10.45 -13.04 42.83
CA GLN A 22 -11.33 -12.61 43.91
C GLN A 22 -10.59 -12.57 45.25
N GLN A 23 -10.82 -11.52 46.03
CA GLN A 23 -10.18 -11.36 47.33
C GLN A 23 -10.50 -12.54 48.27
N GLY A 24 -9.45 -13.14 48.84
CA GLY A 24 -9.55 -14.21 49.84
C GLY A 24 -9.96 -15.58 49.29
N ARG A 25 -10.00 -15.78 47.97
CA ARG A 25 -10.25 -17.09 47.34
C ARG A 25 -8.95 -17.83 47.03
N VAL A 26 -9.03 -19.17 46.99
CA VAL A 26 -7.93 -20.05 46.57
C VAL A 26 -7.69 -19.86 45.06
N GLN A 27 -6.42 -19.79 44.65
CA GLN A 27 -6.04 -19.77 43.25
C GLN A 27 -5.78 -21.19 42.76
N LEU A 28 -6.29 -21.53 41.57
CA LEU A 28 -5.99 -22.78 40.90
C LEU A 28 -5.11 -22.52 39.67
N ASP A 29 -4.25 -23.47 39.34
CA ASP A 29 -3.47 -23.47 38.08
C ASP A 29 -4.39 -23.35 36.86
N ALA A 30 -5.56 -23.98 36.89
CA ALA A 30 -6.56 -23.91 35.83
C ALA A 30 -7.06 -22.48 35.55
N ASP A 31 -7.14 -21.62 36.57
CA ASP A 31 -7.54 -20.21 36.40
C ASP A 31 -6.47 -19.42 35.63
N TRP A 32 -5.20 -19.66 35.94
CA TRP A 32 -4.07 -19.03 35.28
C TRP A 32 -3.88 -19.56 33.85
N ASN A 33 -3.99 -20.87 33.66
CA ASN A 33 -3.91 -21.50 32.34
C ASN A 33 -5.04 -21.02 31.41
N GLU A 34 -6.28 -20.97 31.89
CA GLU A 34 -7.41 -20.46 31.10
C GLU A 34 -7.24 -18.99 30.72
N TRP A 35 -6.70 -18.16 31.62
CA TRP A 35 -6.38 -16.77 31.30
C TRP A 35 -5.37 -16.66 30.16
N ASN A 36 -4.30 -17.48 30.19
CA ASN A 36 -3.31 -17.51 29.11
C ASN A 36 -3.91 -18.00 27.78
N GLU A 37 -4.75 -19.04 27.80
CA GLU A 37 -5.42 -19.55 26.60
C GLU A 37 -6.36 -18.47 25.99
N ILE A 38 -7.09 -17.72 26.83
CA ILE A 38 -7.93 -16.58 26.39
C ILE A 38 -7.08 -15.52 25.70
N LEU A 39 -5.98 -15.09 26.34
CA LEU A 39 -5.11 -14.05 25.79
C LEU A 39 -4.44 -14.49 24.49
N ASN A 40 -3.90 -15.72 24.44
CA ASN A 40 -3.29 -16.26 23.23
C ASN A 40 -4.30 -16.32 22.09
N ARG A 41 -5.52 -16.83 22.33
CA ARG A 41 -6.57 -16.86 21.31
C ARG A 41 -6.94 -15.46 20.81
N HIS A 42 -6.98 -14.47 21.70
CA HIS A 42 -7.30 -13.09 21.35
C HIS A 42 -6.22 -12.51 20.42
N TRP A 43 -4.94 -12.55 20.84
CA TRP A 43 -3.82 -12.05 20.04
C TRP A 43 -3.68 -12.77 18.71
N ARG A 44 -3.90 -14.09 18.67
CA ARG A 44 -3.88 -14.85 17.42
C ARG A 44 -4.99 -14.41 16.46
N SER A 45 -6.23 -14.22 16.92
CA SER A 45 -7.28 -13.69 16.04
C SER A 45 -7.00 -12.26 15.60
N GLU A 46 -6.60 -11.37 16.50
CA GLU A 46 -6.29 -9.98 16.15
C GLU A 46 -5.17 -9.93 15.11
N THR A 47 -4.12 -10.74 15.26
CA THR A 47 -3.03 -10.82 14.29
C THR A 47 -3.56 -11.30 12.94
N ILE A 48 -4.34 -12.38 12.89
CA ILE A 48 -4.90 -12.89 11.63
C ILE A 48 -5.79 -11.85 10.95
N ASP A 49 -6.64 -11.16 11.71
CA ASP A 49 -7.62 -10.22 11.20
C ASP A 49 -6.98 -8.89 10.75
N ILE A 50 -5.86 -8.49 11.35
CA ILE A 50 -5.15 -7.25 11.02
C ILE A 50 -4.12 -7.46 9.90
N ILE A 51 -3.23 -8.45 10.04
CA ILE A 51 -2.05 -8.60 9.17
C ILE A 51 -2.16 -9.78 8.18
N GLY A 52 -3.13 -10.67 8.36
CA GLY A 52 -3.36 -11.83 7.50
C GLY A 52 -2.85 -13.17 8.07
N ARG A 53 -3.05 -14.25 7.29
CA ARG A 53 -2.80 -15.63 7.73
C ARG A 53 -1.36 -16.09 7.61
N CYS A 54 -0.59 -15.52 6.69
CA CYS A 54 0.83 -15.75 6.62
C CYS A 54 1.55 -14.53 6.07
N VAL A 55 2.38 -13.88 6.90
CA VAL A 55 3.10 -12.67 6.50
C VAL A 55 4.47 -12.52 7.16
N VAL A 56 5.41 -11.92 6.42
CA VAL A 56 6.73 -11.48 6.88
C VAL A 56 6.68 -9.98 7.14
N PRO A 57 7.08 -9.48 8.32
CA PRO A 57 7.09 -8.05 8.59
C PRO A 57 8.17 -7.33 7.76
N LEU A 58 7.86 -6.15 7.22
CA LEU A 58 8.81 -5.32 6.47
C LEU A 58 10.01 -4.85 7.32
N GLU A 59 9.88 -4.85 8.65
CA GLU A 59 10.98 -4.58 9.57
C GLU A 59 12.07 -5.67 9.51
N THR A 60 11.73 -6.88 9.04
CA THR A 60 12.68 -7.97 8.81
C THR A 60 12.45 -8.58 7.41
N PRO A 61 12.80 -7.87 6.33
CA PRO A 61 12.42 -8.28 4.97
C PRO A 61 13.12 -9.58 4.51
N ALA A 62 14.28 -9.89 5.09
CA ALA A 62 14.96 -11.17 4.89
C ALA A 62 14.33 -12.33 5.69
N GLY A 63 13.27 -12.07 6.48
CA GLY A 63 12.65 -13.06 7.36
C GLY A 63 12.21 -14.30 6.60
N PHE A 64 12.85 -15.43 6.90
CA PHE A 64 12.58 -16.73 6.27
C PHE A 64 12.75 -16.76 4.74
N GLU A 65 13.54 -15.84 4.17
CA GLU A 65 13.89 -15.86 2.75
C GLU A 65 14.63 -17.15 2.40
N ILE A 66 14.20 -17.82 1.34
CA ILE A 66 14.89 -19.03 0.86
C ILE A 66 15.83 -18.64 -0.27
N GLN A 67 17.12 -18.82 -0.03
CA GLN A 67 18.16 -18.63 -1.04
C GLN A 67 18.80 -19.96 -1.37
N LEU A 68 19.07 -20.19 -2.65
CA LEU A 68 19.68 -21.41 -3.17
C LEU A 68 20.90 -21.04 -4.02
N SER A 69 22.06 -21.62 -3.69
CA SER A 69 23.29 -21.39 -4.44
C SER A 69 24.17 -22.64 -4.45
N ALA A 70 24.53 -23.12 -5.63
CA ALA A 70 25.33 -24.33 -5.83
C ALA A 70 24.74 -25.55 -5.08
N GLY A 71 23.41 -25.66 -5.05
CA GLY A 71 22.68 -26.72 -4.35
C GLY A 71 22.65 -26.61 -2.83
N LYS A 72 23.15 -25.51 -2.25
CA LYS A 72 23.04 -25.22 -0.81
C LYS A 72 21.91 -24.24 -0.55
N MET A 73 21.11 -24.53 0.48
CA MET A 73 19.97 -23.72 0.87
C MET A 73 20.23 -22.98 2.18
N THR A 74 19.87 -21.70 2.22
CA THR A 74 19.93 -20.86 3.43
C THR A 74 18.58 -20.20 3.69
N ILE A 75 18.28 -19.99 4.97
CA ILE A 75 17.06 -19.39 5.48
C ILE A 75 17.41 -18.01 6.06
N GLY A 76 16.84 -16.97 5.47
CA GLY A 76 17.05 -15.59 5.89
C GLY A 76 16.55 -15.33 7.32
N ARG A 77 17.28 -14.47 8.04
CA ARG A 77 16.97 -14.10 9.43
C ARG A 77 15.76 -13.17 9.50
N GLY A 78 15.00 -13.24 10.59
CA GLY A 78 13.85 -12.37 10.83
C GLY A 78 12.62 -13.13 11.31
N ARG A 79 11.47 -12.46 11.25
CA ARG A 79 10.19 -12.98 11.76
C ARG A 79 9.27 -13.40 10.62
N ILE A 80 8.34 -14.29 10.92
CA ILE A 80 7.16 -14.60 10.10
C ILE A 80 5.98 -14.92 11.02
N TYR A 81 4.79 -14.46 10.66
CA TYR A 81 3.55 -14.76 11.39
C TYR A 81 2.74 -15.77 10.58
N VAL A 82 2.45 -16.94 11.17
CA VAL A 82 1.70 -18.03 10.52
C VAL A 82 0.48 -18.37 11.37
N HIS A 83 -0.72 -18.10 10.85
CA HIS A 83 -2.00 -18.23 11.55
C HIS A 83 -1.97 -17.60 12.96
N GLY A 84 -1.39 -16.40 13.04
CA GLY A 84 -1.23 -15.61 14.27
C GLY A 84 -0.07 -16.04 15.18
N LEU A 85 0.66 -17.12 14.88
CA LEU A 85 1.85 -17.52 15.63
C LEU A 85 3.09 -16.82 15.08
N GLN A 86 3.89 -16.20 15.95
CA GLN A 86 5.18 -15.62 15.58
C GLN A 86 6.27 -16.69 15.59
N ALA A 87 6.87 -16.96 14.43
CA ALA A 87 8.12 -17.70 14.31
C ALA A 87 9.27 -16.71 14.08
N GLU A 88 10.40 -16.92 14.75
CA GLU A 88 11.56 -16.02 14.70
C GLU A 88 12.84 -16.81 14.43
N ASN A 89 13.54 -16.42 13.36
CA ASN A 89 14.86 -16.91 13.01
C ASN A 89 15.92 -15.89 13.45
N HIS A 90 16.64 -16.22 14.52
CA HIS A 90 17.67 -15.35 15.09
C HIS A 90 18.97 -15.31 14.29
N GLY A 91 19.12 -16.03 13.17
CA GLY A 91 20.31 -16.00 12.31
C GLY A 91 21.52 -16.79 12.85
N ASP A 92 22.61 -16.82 12.08
CA ASP A 92 23.88 -17.48 12.42
C ASP A 92 25.03 -16.44 12.52
N GLY A 93 26.23 -16.90 12.86
CA GLY A 93 27.46 -16.11 12.80
C GLY A 93 27.66 -15.16 13.99
N ASN A 94 28.18 -13.96 13.71
CA ASN A 94 28.47 -12.97 14.75
C ASN A 94 27.18 -12.39 15.34
N LEU A 95 27.18 -12.13 16.65
CA LEU A 95 26.03 -11.53 17.32
C LEU A 95 26.05 -10.00 17.21
N GLU A 96 24.89 -9.43 16.89
CA GLU A 96 24.57 -8.01 17.03
C GLU A 96 23.45 -7.82 18.06
N PHE A 97 23.43 -6.66 18.72
CA PHE A 97 22.36 -6.29 19.65
C PHE A 97 21.25 -5.54 18.90
N ASP A 98 20.02 -6.05 18.96
CA ASP A 98 18.81 -5.37 18.48
C ASP A 98 18.28 -4.42 19.57
N PRO A 99 18.35 -3.09 19.38
CA PRO A 99 17.88 -2.14 20.37
C PRO A 99 16.35 -2.03 20.45
N ILE A 100 15.60 -2.52 19.46
CA ILE A 100 14.13 -2.45 19.42
C ILE A 100 13.53 -3.49 20.36
N LEU A 101 14.02 -4.74 20.26
CA LEU A 101 13.58 -5.86 21.11
C LEU A 101 14.50 -6.11 22.31
N ALA A 102 15.62 -5.38 22.40
CA ALA A 102 16.62 -5.49 23.45
C ALA A 102 17.24 -6.91 23.59
N GLU A 103 17.57 -7.53 22.46
CA GLU A 103 18.11 -8.90 22.41
C GLU A 103 19.36 -9.03 21.51
N SER A 104 20.06 -10.16 21.59
CA SER A 104 21.19 -10.47 20.69
C SER A 104 20.76 -11.43 19.59
N ARG A 105 21.17 -11.17 18.35
CA ARG A 105 20.86 -12.01 17.19
C ARG A 105 22.05 -12.15 16.24
N GLY A 106 22.09 -13.23 15.48
CA GLY A 106 23.06 -13.48 14.42
C GLY A 106 22.91 -12.51 13.24
N VAL A 107 24.04 -12.18 12.61
CA VAL A 107 24.09 -11.31 11.42
C VAL A 107 23.83 -12.06 10.11
N ASP A 108 24.18 -13.35 10.06
CA ASP A 108 24.18 -14.13 8.84
C ASP A 108 22.88 -14.95 8.67
N PRO A 109 22.47 -15.28 7.43
CA PRO A 109 21.39 -16.22 7.19
C PRO A 109 21.76 -17.62 7.71
N LEU A 110 20.75 -18.38 8.12
CA LEU A 110 20.93 -19.68 8.75
C LEU A 110 21.02 -20.78 7.67
N PRO A 111 22.09 -21.59 7.62
CA PRO A 111 22.12 -22.78 6.77
C PRO A 111 20.94 -23.71 7.07
N TYR A 112 20.36 -24.33 6.04
CA TYR A 112 19.17 -25.18 6.19
C TYR A 112 19.33 -26.27 7.26
N GLU A 113 20.47 -26.94 7.28
CA GLU A 113 20.84 -27.99 8.21
C GLU A 113 21.14 -27.49 9.64
N LYS A 114 21.24 -26.17 9.83
CA LYS A 114 21.46 -25.53 11.14
C LYS A 114 20.18 -24.91 11.72
N GLN A 115 19.04 -25.04 11.05
CA GLN A 115 17.77 -24.58 11.61
C GLN A 115 17.50 -25.23 12.98
N PRO A 116 16.73 -24.55 13.86
CA PRO A 116 16.32 -25.16 15.12
C PRO A 116 15.66 -26.51 14.88
N TYR A 117 15.93 -27.45 15.78
CA TYR A 117 15.31 -28.77 15.77
C TYR A 117 15.62 -29.65 14.55
N PHE A 118 16.65 -29.31 13.76
CA PHE A 118 17.13 -30.19 12.69
C PHE A 118 17.86 -31.41 13.27
N PRO A 119 17.53 -32.66 12.86
CA PRO A 119 18.24 -33.83 13.34
C PRO A 119 19.73 -33.81 12.92
N LYS A 120 20.64 -34.00 13.89
CA LYS A 120 22.09 -34.08 13.62
C LYS A 120 22.47 -35.51 13.24
N VAL A 121 22.31 -35.86 11.97
CA VAL A 121 22.68 -37.19 11.44
C VAL A 121 23.99 -37.15 10.65
N GLU A 122 24.70 -38.28 10.60
CA GLU A 122 25.94 -38.42 9.82
C GLU A 122 25.66 -38.61 8.31
N ASP A 123 24.57 -39.32 7.96
CA ASP A 123 24.14 -39.54 6.59
C ASP A 123 22.78 -38.84 6.34
N GLU A 124 22.70 -38.07 5.25
CA GLU A 124 21.47 -37.40 4.82
C GLU A 124 20.32 -38.40 4.60
N ALA A 125 20.62 -39.65 4.23
CA ALA A 125 19.63 -40.70 4.04
C ALA A 125 18.84 -41.06 5.32
N ASP A 126 19.40 -40.75 6.50
CA ASP A 126 18.76 -41.00 7.80
C ASP A 126 17.81 -39.86 8.21
N LEU A 127 17.81 -38.73 7.49
CA LEU A 127 16.83 -37.66 7.72
C LEU A 127 15.41 -38.10 7.30
N PRO A 128 14.36 -37.58 7.96
CA PRO A 128 13.01 -37.68 7.42
C PRO A 128 12.92 -37.13 6.00
N GLU A 129 12.14 -37.76 5.13
CA GLU A 129 12.01 -37.36 3.70
C GLU A 129 11.69 -35.87 3.51
N LYS A 130 10.85 -35.30 4.38
CA LYS A 130 10.47 -33.87 4.36
C LYS A 130 11.60 -32.90 4.72
N LEU A 131 12.72 -33.42 5.22
CA LEU A 131 13.94 -32.68 5.58
C LEU A 131 15.13 -33.00 4.66
N GLN A 132 14.98 -33.93 3.71
CA GLN A 132 16.02 -34.24 2.73
C GLN A 132 16.00 -33.24 1.58
N LEU A 133 17.18 -32.80 1.10
CA LEU A 133 17.24 -31.92 -0.07
C LEU A 133 17.13 -32.74 -1.36
N PRO A 134 16.20 -32.40 -2.28
CA PRO A 134 16.11 -33.07 -3.58
C PRO A 134 17.42 -33.02 -4.37
N LYS A 135 17.79 -34.15 -5.00
CA LYS A 135 19.06 -34.31 -5.71
C LYS A 135 19.01 -33.94 -7.20
N THR A 136 17.82 -33.81 -7.81
CA THR A 136 17.66 -33.46 -9.23
C THR A 136 16.30 -32.80 -9.51
N GLY A 137 16.29 -31.78 -10.40
CA GLY A 137 15.07 -31.21 -10.96
C GLY A 137 14.30 -30.29 -10.03
N GLY A 138 13.11 -29.87 -10.48
CA GLY A 138 12.13 -29.03 -9.79
C GLY A 138 10.87 -28.97 -10.65
N PRO A 139 9.78 -28.33 -10.20
CA PRO A 139 9.70 -27.49 -9.01
C PRO A 139 9.42 -28.26 -7.71
N HIS A 140 9.99 -27.78 -6.60
CA HIS A 140 9.71 -28.22 -5.23
C HIS A 140 9.14 -27.06 -4.42
N LEU A 141 8.24 -27.34 -3.48
CA LEU A 141 7.72 -26.33 -2.56
C LEU A 141 8.53 -26.36 -1.25
N VAL A 142 9.05 -25.19 -0.86
CA VAL A 142 9.60 -24.96 0.47
C VAL A 142 8.55 -24.25 1.31
N TYR A 143 8.28 -24.79 2.48
CA TYR A 143 7.28 -24.26 3.41
C TYR A 143 7.80 -24.27 4.84
N ILE A 144 7.24 -23.39 5.67
CA ILE A 144 7.45 -23.40 7.11
C ILE A 144 6.31 -24.14 7.80
N ASP A 145 6.66 -24.97 8.77
CA ASP A 145 5.77 -25.62 9.73
C ASP A 145 6.01 -24.97 11.10
N VAL A 146 4.97 -24.36 11.68
CA VAL A 146 5.00 -23.64 12.96
C VAL A 146 3.95 -24.23 13.90
N TRP A 147 4.33 -24.53 15.13
CA TRP A 147 3.42 -25.07 16.13
C TRP A 147 3.82 -24.65 17.55
N GLU A 148 2.90 -24.83 18.49
CA GLU A 148 3.16 -24.63 19.92
C GLU A 148 3.39 -26.00 20.57
N ARG A 149 4.44 -26.11 21.38
CA ARG A 149 4.72 -27.31 22.19
C ARG A 149 4.90 -26.95 23.66
N GLU A 150 4.55 -27.88 24.51
CA GLU A 150 4.77 -27.76 25.95
C GLU A 150 6.16 -28.27 26.34
N LEU A 151 6.90 -27.44 27.06
CA LEU A 151 8.27 -27.65 27.53
C LEU A 151 8.29 -27.75 29.05
N THR A 152 8.81 -28.86 29.57
CA THR A 152 9.01 -29.08 31.00
C THR A 152 10.50 -29.07 31.35
N ALA A 153 10.81 -29.15 32.65
CA ALA A 153 12.18 -29.26 33.11
C ALA A 153 12.92 -30.51 32.60
N VAL A 154 12.20 -31.53 32.12
CA VAL A 154 12.79 -32.74 31.53
C VAL A 154 13.44 -32.44 30.18
N GLU A 155 12.81 -31.61 29.35
CA GLU A 155 13.40 -31.18 28.07
C GLU A 155 14.32 -29.97 28.22
N ASN A 156 14.07 -29.10 29.20
CA ASN A 156 14.94 -27.95 29.47
C ASN A 156 15.23 -27.83 30.97
N PRO A 157 16.32 -28.45 31.45
CA PRO A 157 16.70 -28.42 32.86
C PRO A 157 16.88 -27.01 33.45
N ASN A 158 17.14 -26.00 32.60
CA ASN A 158 17.30 -24.61 33.06
C ASN A 158 15.97 -23.95 33.50
N LEU A 159 14.82 -24.61 33.29
CA LEU A 159 13.54 -24.16 33.85
C LEU A 159 13.48 -24.33 35.37
N ILE A 160 14.34 -25.18 35.94
CA ILE A 160 14.48 -25.30 37.39
C ILE A 160 15.34 -24.15 37.89
N GLU A 161 14.75 -23.30 38.75
CA GLU A 161 15.49 -22.24 39.42
C GLU A 161 16.52 -22.84 40.38
N ASN A 162 17.81 -22.62 40.11
CA ASN A 162 18.93 -23.17 40.88
C ASN A 162 18.87 -22.84 42.37
N ALA A 163 18.29 -21.70 42.76
CA ALA A 163 18.15 -21.31 44.16
C ALA A 163 17.13 -22.17 44.95
N VAL A 164 16.12 -22.73 44.28
CA VAL A 164 15.06 -23.52 44.93
C VAL A 164 15.16 -25.01 44.59
N GLY A 165 15.65 -25.34 43.39
CA GLY A 165 15.91 -26.71 42.94
C GLY A 165 14.66 -27.57 42.74
N VAL A 166 13.50 -26.95 42.55
CA VAL A 166 12.22 -27.63 42.34
C VAL A 166 11.57 -27.16 41.04
N ASP A 167 10.87 -28.08 40.38
CA ASP A 167 10.03 -27.76 39.22
C ASP A 167 8.75 -27.06 39.69
N THR A 168 8.43 -25.93 39.07
CA THR A 168 7.29 -25.08 39.45
C THR A 168 6.33 -24.80 38.31
N THR A 169 6.82 -24.77 37.07
CA THR A 169 6.04 -24.30 35.91
C THR A 169 6.64 -24.82 34.61
N SER A 170 5.80 -25.12 33.63
CA SER A 170 6.20 -25.37 32.25
C SER A 170 6.14 -24.11 31.38
N ARG A 171 6.56 -24.23 30.12
CA ARG A 171 6.44 -23.17 29.10
C ARG A 171 5.73 -23.72 27.87
N LEU A 172 4.94 -22.88 27.23
CA LEU A 172 4.61 -23.09 25.82
C LEU A 172 5.71 -22.44 24.98
N GLN A 173 6.27 -23.20 24.05
CA GLN A 173 7.31 -22.77 23.13
C GLN A 173 6.75 -22.83 21.71
N THR A 174 6.84 -21.73 20.97
CA THR A 174 6.62 -21.75 19.53
C THR A 174 7.85 -22.36 18.85
N ALA A 175 7.65 -23.49 18.20
CA ALA A 175 8.66 -24.17 17.41
C ALA A 175 8.38 -23.96 15.92
N TRP A 176 9.43 -23.96 15.11
CA TRP A 176 9.32 -23.86 13.67
C TRP A 176 10.37 -24.73 12.99
N GLN A 177 10.03 -25.24 11.80
CA GLN A 177 10.95 -25.92 10.88
C GLN A 177 10.59 -25.58 9.44
N VAL A 178 11.61 -25.37 8.61
CA VAL A 178 11.50 -25.31 7.15
C VAL A 178 11.59 -26.72 6.58
N ARG A 179 10.59 -27.11 5.81
CA ARG A 179 10.44 -28.44 5.21
C ARG A 179 10.23 -28.33 3.70
N LEU A 180 10.45 -29.43 3.01
CA LEU A 180 10.29 -29.52 1.55
C LEU A 180 9.17 -30.49 1.18
N LEU A 181 8.44 -30.14 0.14
CA LEU A 181 7.53 -31.01 -0.59
C LEU A 181 8.07 -31.17 -2.02
N PRO A 182 8.59 -32.36 -2.37
CA PRO A 182 9.20 -32.55 -3.67
C PRO A 182 8.18 -32.70 -4.80
N ASN A 183 8.53 -32.26 -6.02
CA ASN A 183 7.78 -32.50 -7.27
C ASN A 183 6.32 -32.06 -7.22
N VAL A 184 6.07 -30.76 -7.06
CA VAL A 184 4.71 -30.23 -6.89
C VAL A 184 3.91 -30.04 -8.19
N GLY A 185 4.43 -30.55 -9.31
CA GLY A 185 3.84 -30.43 -10.65
C GLY A 185 4.52 -29.38 -11.54
N ASP A 186 4.49 -29.60 -12.85
CA ASP A 186 5.16 -28.72 -13.82
C ASP A 186 4.51 -27.33 -13.90
N GLY A 187 5.31 -26.28 -14.00
CA GLY A 187 4.83 -24.90 -14.19
C GLY A 187 4.17 -24.26 -12.97
N VAL A 188 4.29 -24.87 -11.79
CA VAL A 188 3.81 -24.31 -10.53
C VAL A 188 4.53 -23.00 -10.19
N THR A 189 3.76 -22.02 -9.73
CA THR A 189 4.25 -20.73 -9.22
C THR A 189 3.67 -20.47 -7.84
N CYS A 190 4.12 -19.41 -7.17
CA CYS A 190 3.55 -18.98 -5.89
C CYS A 190 2.06 -18.62 -5.97
N ALA A 191 1.56 -18.27 -7.16
CA ALA A 191 0.15 -17.95 -7.42
C ALA A 191 -0.73 -19.19 -7.67
N THR A 192 -0.15 -20.39 -7.76
CA THR A 192 -0.90 -21.64 -7.97
C THR A 192 -1.79 -21.92 -6.74
N PRO A 193 -3.12 -22.13 -6.92
CA PRO A 193 -4.02 -22.47 -5.83
C PRO A 193 -3.61 -23.77 -5.12
N ASP A 194 -3.91 -23.86 -3.82
CA ASP A 194 -3.56 -25.01 -2.97
C ASP A 194 -4.07 -26.34 -3.52
N GLU A 195 -5.24 -26.36 -4.15
CA GLU A 195 -5.85 -27.56 -4.72
C GLU A 195 -5.13 -28.09 -5.97
N GLN A 196 -4.25 -27.29 -6.56
CA GLN A 196 -3.49 -27.64 -7.76
C GLN A 196 -2.05 -28.05 -7.44
N LEU A 197 -1.62 -27.95 -6.18
CA LEU A 197 -0.30 -28.40 -5.75
C LEU A 197 -0.35 -29.87 -5.31
N GLU A 198 0.35 -30.73 -6.06
CA GLU A 198 0.40 -32.16 -5.77
C GLU A 198 0.98 -32.41 -4.36
N GLY A 199 0.21 -33.10 -3.51
CA GLY A 199 0.59 -33.46 -2.13
C GLY A 199 0.48 -32.34 -1.08
N TRP A 200 0.16 -31.11 -1.46
CA TRP A 200 0.11 -29.99 -0.51
C TRP A 200 -1.08 -30.08 0.44
N LEU A 201 -2.28 -30.40 -0.09
CA LEU A 201 -3.49 -30.52 0.74
C LEU A 201 -3.35 -31.59 1.83
N ASP A 202 -2.67 -32.71 1.55
CA ASP A 202 -2.45 -33.79 2.52
C ASP A 202 -1.60 -33.33 3.72
N ILE A 203 -0.69 -32.37 3.51
CA ILE A 203 0.12 -31.76 4.57
C ILE A 203 -0.75 -30.83 5.43
N ILE A 204 -1.46 -29.88 4.79
CA ILE A 204 -2.12 -28.80 5.51
C ILE A 204 -3.49 -29.16 6.09
N GLN A 205 -4.07 -30.30 5.70
CA GLN A 205 -5.37 -30.73 6.24
C GLN A 205 -5.32 -30.81 7.78
N PRO A 206 -6.33 -30.35 8.53
CA PRO A 206 -6.35 -30.56 9.98
C PRO A 206 -6.58 -32.05 10.31
N SER A 207 -6.28 -32.46 11.54
CA SER A 207 -6.66 -33.80 12.01
C SER A 207 -8.17 -33.98 11.95
N ALA A 208 -8.61 -35.12 11.42
CA ALA A 208 -10.02 -35.49 11.39
C ALA A 208 -10.50 -36.04 12.74
N GLY A 209 -9.60 -36.44 13.65
CA GLY A 209 -9.94 -37.13 14.88
C GLY A 209 -10.90 -36.34 15.76
N ARG A 210 -11.92 -37.01 16.30
CA ARG A 210 -12.89 -36.49 17.27
C ARG A 210 -13.03 -37.45 18.44
N LEU A 211 -13.23 -36.89 19.64
CA LEU A 211 -13.44 -37.67 20.86
C LEU A 211 -14.73 -37.24 21.55
N THR A 212 -15.55 -38.22 21.91
CA THR A 212 -16.67 -38.08 22.84
C THR A 212 -16.33 -38.80 24.13
N THR A 213 -16.57 -38.18 25.28
CA THR A 213 -16.31 -38.76 26.60
C THR A 213 -17.59 -38.78 27.42
N LYS A 214 -17.78 -39.83 28.20
CA LYS A 214 -18.93 -39.93 29.11
C LYS A 214 -18.62 -40.82 30.29
N ALA A 215 -19.40 -40.65 31.35
CA ALA A 215 -19.43 -41.63 32.43
C ALA A 215 -20.36 -42.80 32.04
N VAL A 216 -19.92 -44.03 32.25
CA VAL A 216 -20.78 -45.22 32.09
C VAL A 216 -21.85 -45.16 33.17
N GLY A 217 -23.09 -44.82 32.78
CA GLY A 217 -24.22 -44.81 33.68
C GLY A 217 -24.48 -46.18 34.30
N VAL A 218 -24.84 -46.21 35.59
CA VAL A 218 -25.40 -47.43 36.20
C VAL A 218 -26.81 -47.62 35.65
N ALA A 219 -27.14 -48.84 35.21
CA ALA A 219 -28.46 -49.14 34.64
C ALA A 219 -29.58 -48.63 35.56
N THR A 220 -30.58 -47.95 34.98
CA THR A 220 -31.75 -47.46 35.71
C THR A 220 -32.38 -48.65 36.45
N PRO A 221 -32.54 -48.60 37.78
CA PRO A 221 -33.18 -49.68 38.50
C PRO A 221 -34.60 -49.91 37.94
N ALA A 222 -35.02 -51.17 37.82
CA ALA A 222 -36.38 -51.49 37.37
C ALA A 222 -37.47 -50.97 38.32
N ASP A 223 -37.10 -50.58 39.54
CA ASP A 223 -37.97 -49.96 40.53
C ASP A 223 -37.91 -48.42 40.43
N PRO A 224 -39.01 -47.75 40.04
CA PRO A 224 -39.08 -46.28 39.92
C PRO A 224 -38.93 -45.52 41.25
N CYS A 225 -38.86 -46.21 42.40
CA CYS A 225 -38.58 -45.60 43.71
C CYS A 225 -37.09 -45.57 44.07
N LEU A 226 -36.23 -46.24 43.30
CA LEU A 226 -34.78 -46.21 43.49
C LEU A 226 -34.18 -45.11 42.61
N ILE A 227 -33.69 -44.05 43.25
CA ILE A 227 -32.89 -43.02 42.56
C ILE A 227 -31.62 -43.72 42.04
N PRO A 228 -31.36 -43.74 40.72
CA PRO A 228 -30.13 -44.29 40.18
C PRO A 228 -28.93 -43.59 40.83
N PRO A 229 -27.80 -44.28 41.08
CA PRO A 229 -26.56 -43.62 41.45
C PRO A 229 -26.30 -42.47 40.48
N SER A 230 -26.15 -41.25 41.00
CA SER A 230 -26.21 -40.03 40.18
C SER A 230 -24.94 -39.74 39.37
N GLY A 231 -23.92 -40.59 39.45
CA GLY A 231 -22.70 -40.47 38.65
C GLY A 231 -22.11 -41.82 38.27
N GLY A 232 -21.43 -41.85 37.12
CA GLY A 232 -20.86 -43.08 36.53
C GLY A 232 -19.37 -43.29 36.85
N TYR A 233 -18.67 -42.26 37.36
CA TYR A 233 -17.28 -42.38 37.77
C TYR A 233 -17.16 -43.09 39.13
N ARG A 234 -16.33 -44.12 39.21
CA ARG A 234 -16.17 -44.99 40.39
C ARG A 234 -14.79 -44.88 41.04
N GLY A 235 -13.92 -44.01 40.52
CA GLY A 235 -12.59 -43.79 41.06
C GLY A 235 -12.60 -43.01 42.37
N LEU A 236 -11.65 -43.34 43.25
CA LEU A 236 -11.53 -42.73 44.58
C LEU A 236 -10.83 -41.36 44.59
N GLU A 237 -10.21 -40.97 43.48
CA GLU A 237 -9.43 -39.74 43.34
C GLU A 237 -9.94 -38.91 42.17
N ASN A 238 -9.73 -37.59 42.24
CA ASN A 238 -9.96 -36.73 41.09
C ASN A 238 -8.85 -36.95 40.06
N ARG A 239 -9.21 -37.01 38.77
CA ARG A 239 -8.27 -37.29 37.67
C ARG A 239 -8.32 -36.24 36.58
N THR A 240 -7.21 -36.09 35.89
CA THR A 240 -7.07 -35.31 34.65
C THR A 240 -6.61 -36.29 33.58
N TYR A 241 -7.57 -36.88 32.87
CA TYR A 241 -7.29 -37.88 31.85
C TYR A 241 -6.68 -37.23 30.62
N ARG A 242 -5.71 -37.91 30.01
CA ARG A 242 -5.19 -37.63 28.66
C ARG A 242 -5.37 -38.88 27.81
N VAL A 243 -5.98 -38.73 26.65
CA VAL A 243 -6.04 -39.75 25.59
C VAL A 243 -5.26 -39.21 24.41
N GLU A 244 -4.27 -39.95 23.91
CA GLU A 244 -3.36 -39.52 22.86
C GLU A 244 -3.21 -40.59 21.79
N ILE A 245 -3.26 -40.19 20.52
CA ILE A 245 -2.97 -41.04 19.37
C ILE A 245 -1.47 -41.30 19.30
N HIS A 246 -1.08 -42.58 19.29
CA HIS A 246 0.32 -43.01 19.15
C HIS A 246 0.67 -43.13 17.66
N ASP A 247 0.08 -44.10 16.96
CA ASP A 247 0.19 -44.22 15.50
C ASP A 247 -1.01 -43.56 14.83
N GLY A 248 -0.76 -42.60 13.95
CA GLY A 248 -1.79 -41.99 13.11
C GLY A 248 -2.32 -42.95 12.04
N GLY A 249 -3.41 -42.55 11.38
CA GLY A 249 -4.05 -43.33 10.32
C GLY A 249 -5.57 -43.31 10.38
N ALA A 250 -6.20 -44.10 9.50
CA ALA A 250 -7.64 -44.29 9.52
C ALA A 250 -8.10 -45.08 10.76
N ILE A 251 -9.40 -45.04 11.06
CA ILE A 251 -10.02 -45.90 12.08
C ILE A 251 -9.66 -47.37 11.83
N GLY A 252 -9.31 -48.10 12.90
CA GLY A 252 -8.85 -49.49 12.84
C GLY A 252 -7.39 -49.69 12.43
N ALA A 253 -6.69 -48.62 12.01
CA ALA A 253 -5.25 -48.63 11.81
C ALA A 253 -4.53 -47.73 12.82
N ALA A 254 -5.14 -46.61 13.18
CA ALA A 254 -4.63 -45.73 14.22
C ALA A 254 -4.63 -46.41 15.60
N THR A 255 -3.66 -46.07 16.43
CA THR A 255 -3.54 -46.56 17.81
C THR A 255 -3.52 -45.40 18.79
N PHE A 256 -3.95 -45.64 20.03
CA PHE A 256 -3.97 -44.66 21.09
C PHE A 256 -3.41 -45.23 22.39
N LYS A 257 -3.08 -44.31 23.30
CA LYS A 257 -2.60 -44.53 24.67
C LYS A 257 -3.27 -43.52 25.59
N TRP A 258 -3.30 -43.80 26.88
CA TRP A 258 -3.96 -42.90 27.83
C TRP A 258 -3.27 -42.89 29.20
N SER A 259 -3.48 -41.79 29.92
CA SER A 259 -2.97 -41.56 31.27
C SER A 259 -4.05 -40.92 32.13
N ARG A 260 -4.02 -41.20 33.44
CA ARG A 260 -4.94 -40.63 34.44
C ARG A 260 -4.48 -39.29 35.03
N ASP A 261 -3.21 -38.97 34.83
CA ASP A 261 -2.53 -37.78 35.41
C ASP A 261 -1.88 -36.93 34.31
N ASN A 262 -2.58 -36.74 33.19
CA ASN A 262 -2.14 -36.01 31.98
C ASN A 262 -0.78 -36.49 31.40
N ALA A 263 -0.34 -37.70 31.72
CA ALA A 263 0.98 -38.23 31.37
C ALA A 263 2.13 -37.31 31.87
N SER A 264 1.96 -36.75 33.07
CA SER A 264 2.89 -35.83 33.74
C SER A 264 4.06 -36.52 34.45
N VAL A 265 3.96 -37.83 34.70
CA VAL A 265 5.06 -38.61 35.31
C VAL A 265 6.08 -38.96 34.23
N ALA A 266 7.19 -38.24 34.23
CA ALA A 266 8.22 -38.36 33.21
C ALA A 266 9.60 -37.99 33.74
N SER A 267 10.66 -38.48 33.08
CA SER A 267 12.04 -38.34 33.54
C SER A 267 13.01 -38.33 32.37
N GLY A 268 14.10 -37.57 32.49
CA GLY A 268 15.22 -37.64 31.55
C GLY A 268 15.96 -38.97 31.68
N VAL A 269 16.51 -39.45 30.57
CA VAL A 269 17.33 -40.66 30.49
C VAL A 269 18.75 -40.26 30.14
N SER A 270 19.68 -40.47 31.06
CA SER A 270 21.08 -40.10 30.91
C SER A 270 21.96 -41.23 30.37
N ALA A 271 21.52 -42.47 30.48
CA ALA A 271 22.23 -43.63 29.95
C ALA A 271 21.28 -44.77 29.57
N ILE A 272 21.65 -45.53 28.53
CA ILE A 272 20.95 -46.74 28.08
C ILE A 272 21.97 -47.86 27.92
N GLU A 273 21.88 -48.89 28.75
CA GLU A 273 22.75 -50.07 28.69
C GLU A 273 22.06 -51.25 28.01
N ASN A 274 22.73 -51.84 27.01
CA ASN A 274 22.26 -53.01 26.25
C ASN A 274 20.83 -52.84 25.69
N ASP A 275 20.46 -51.61 25.33
CA ASP A 275 19.12 -51.22 24.86
C ASP A 275 17.97 -51.55 25.83
N ILE A 276 18.24 -51.93 27.09
CA ILE A 276 17.22 -52.49 28.00
C ILE A 276 17.20 -51.86 29.40
N THR A 277 18.33 -51.34 29.87
CA THR A 277 18.42 -50.72 31.20
C THR A 277 18.64 -49.22 31.05
N LEU A 278 17.71 -48.43 31.58
CA LEU A 278 17.71 -46.97 31.52
C LEU A 278 18.20 -46.40 32.85
N THR A 279 19.15 -45.47 32.81
CA THR A 279 19.46 -44.61 33.98
C THR A 279 18.68 -43.32 33.85
N VAL A 280 17.81 -43.05 34.83
CA VAL A 280 16.92 -41.89 34.81
C VAL A 280 17.32 -40.83 35.83
N ASP A 281 16.97 -39.59 35.57
CA ASP A 281 17.27 -38.48 36.49
C ASP A 281 16.52 -38.65 37.82
N ARG A 282 15.27 -39.12 37.72
CA ARG A 282 14.37 -39.37 38.85
C ARG A 282 13.41 -40.53 38.56
N ALA A 283 13.32 -41.48 39.50
CA ALA A 283 12.37 -42.61 39.41
C ALA A 283 11.14 -42.45 40.33
N VAL A 284 11.29 -41.69 41.43
CA VAL A 284 10.28 -41.55 42.50
C VAL A 284 10.13 -40.07 42.89
N TRP A 285 8.89 -39.57 42.91
CA TRP A 285 8.53 -38.27 43.45
C TRP A 285 7.89 -38.42 44.82
N ASP A 286 6.93 -39.33 44.92
CA ASP A 286 6.23 -39.73 46.13
C ASP A 286 5.69 -41.16 45.99
N SER A 287 4.82 -41.60 46.91
CA SER A 287 4.25 -42.96 46.90
C SER A 287 3.30 -43.25 45.73
N VAL A 288 2.78 -42.21 45.07
CA VAL A 288 1.80 -42.30 43.97
C VAL A 288 2.48 -41.94 42.63
N ARG A 289 3.25 -40.85 42.61
CA ARG A 289 4.03 -40.39 41.46
C ARG A 289 5.39 -41.06 41.43
N ARG A 290 5.43 -42.25 40.83
CA ARG A 290 6.64 -43.03 40.62
C ARG A 290 6.52 -43.93 39.41
N PHE A 291 7.65 -44.43 38.93
CA PHE A 291 7.66 -45.60 38.05
C PHE A 291 7.62 -46.88 38.88
N SER A 292 6.87 -47.88 38.40
CA SER A 292 6.67 -49.17 39.04
C SER A 292 6.80 -50.31 38.04
N PRO A 293 7.19 -51.52 38.49
CA PRO A 293 7.10 -52.74 37.67
C PRO A 293 5.70 -52.92 37.06
N GLY A 294 5.65 -53.20 35.77
CA GLY A 294 4.40 -53.37 35.02
C GLY A 294 3.86 -52.09 34.37
N ASP A 295 4.38 -50.90 34.73
CA ASP A 295 3.97 -49.66 34.07
C ASP A 295 4.39 -49.66 32.60
N TRP A 296 3.52 -49.11 31.75
CA TRP A 296 3.87 -48.77 30.38
C TRP A 296 4.58 -47.42 30.34
N VAL A 297 5.73 -47.39 29.66
CA VAL A 297 6.49 -46.18 29.42
C VAL A 297 6.76 -45.99 27.94
N GLU A 298 6.69 -44.74 27.51
CA GLU A 298 7.13 -44.31 26.19
C GLU A 298 8.52 -43.71 26.30
N ILE A 299 9.47 -44.25 25.55
CA ILE A 299 10.81 -43.69 25.41
C ILE A 299 10.80 -42.83 24.16
N THR A 300 11.19 -41.56 24.27
CA THR A 300 11.26 -40.63 23.15
C THR A 300 12.39 -39.63 23.32
N ASP A 301 12.59 -38.79 22.33
CA ASP A 301 13.54 -37.69 22.33
C ASP A 301 13.10 -36.58 21.37
N ASP A 302 13.88 -35.50 21.33
CA ASP A 302 13.61 -34.35 20.48
C ASP A 302 13.56 -34.74 19.01
N TRP A 303 14.46 -35.62 18.53
CA TRP A 303 14.48 -35.98 17.10
C TRP A 303 13.18 -36.66 16.66
N ARG A 304 12.67 -37.61 17.47
CA ARG A 304 11.38 -38.26 17.19
C ARG A 304 10.23 -37.27 17.26
N GLU A 305 10.18 -36.44 18.31
CA GLU A 305 9.15 -35.41 18.48
C GLU A 305 9.11 -34.45 17.27
N PHE A 306 10.26 -33.89 16.89
CA PHE A 306 10.38 -32.94 15.79
C PHE A 306 10.21 -33.58 14.40
N SER A 307 10.38 -34.89 14.30
CA SER A 307 10.08 -35.67 13.09
C SER A 307 8.63 -36.15 13.03
N LEU A 308 7.78 -35.77 14.01
CA LEU A 308 6.39 -36.20 14.14
C LEU A 308 6.25 -37.73 14.25
N GLN A 309 7.23 -38.38 14.87
CA GLN A 309 7.22 -39.81 15.13
C GLN A 309 6.88 -40.07 16.60
N PRO A 310 6.02 -41.06 16.90
CA PRO A 310 5.76 -41.45 18.27
C PRO A 310 7.01 -42.03 18.94
N GLY A 311 7.04 -42.10 20.27
CA GLY A 311 8.11 -42.78 20.99
C GLY A 311 8.00 -44.31 20.89
N GLU A 312 8.94 -45.02 21.48
CA GLU A 312 8.90 -46.48 21.58
C GLU A 312 8.27 -46.90 22.90
N MET A 313 7.17 -47.67 22.84
CA MET A 313 6.48 -48.18 24.04
C MET A 313 7.17 -49.43 24.59
N ARG A 314 7.43 -49.44 25.89
CA ARG A 314 7.98 -50.57 26.63
C ARG A 314 7.33 -50.71 28.00
N GLN A 315 7.31 -51.92 28.52
CA GLN A 315 6.85 -52.19 29.87
C GLN A 315 8.04 -52.32 30.82
N ILE A 316 7.92 -51.74 32.01
CA ILE A 316 8.93 -51.84 33.06
C ILE A 316 8.92 -53.25 33.65
N ASP A 317 10.08 -53.87 33.75
CA ASP A 317 10.30 -55.12 34.49
C ASP A 317 10.61 -54.85 35.96
N SER A 318 11.59 -53.98 36.22
CA SER A 318 12.03 -53.63 37.57
C SER A 318 12.53 -52.19 37.66
N VAL A 319 12.41 -51.61 38.86
CA VAL A 319 12.90 -50.27 39.19
C VAL A 319 13.78 -50.39 40.42
N GLU A 320 15.01 -49.87 40.34
CA GLU A 320 15.93 -49.77 41.46
C GLU A 320 16.11 -48.29 41.84
N ASP A 321 15.46 -47.90 42.93
CA ASP A 321 15.35 -46.51 43.37
C ASP A 321 16.72 -45.94 43.78
N SER A 322 17.62 -46.78 44.30
CA SER A 322 18.94 -46.33 44.82
C SER A 322 19.93 -45.98 43.70
N SER A 323 19.94 -46.76 42.62
CA SER A 323 20.75 -46.50 41.42
C SER A 323 20.04 -45.67 40.36
N ARG A 324 18.73 -45.38 40.55
CA ARG A 324 17.87 -44.69 39.57
C ARG A 324 17.85 -45.41 38.22
N THR A 325 17.80 -46.73 38.26
CA THR A 325 17.78 -47.55 37.05
C THR A 325 16.43 -48.22 36.87
N ILE A 326 15.95 -48.22 35.62
CA ILE A 326 14.73 -48.89 35.19
C ILE A 326 15.12 -49.95 34.16
N THR A 327 14.76 -51.20 34.42
CA THR A 327 14.96 -52.30 33.45
C THR A 327 13.66 -52.56 32.73
N LEU A 328 13.71 -52.61 31.39
CA LEU A 328 12.57 -52.88 30.53
C LEU A 328 12.41 -54.40 30.33
N LYS A 329 11.16 -54.86 30.12
CA LYS A 329 10.89 -56.29 29.84
C LYS A 329 11.44 -56.76 28.48
N SER A 330 11.57 -55.84 27.53
CA SER A 330 12.16 -56.09 26.22
C SER A 330 13.06 -54.93 25.83
N ALA A 331 14.15 -55.24 25.13
CA ALA A 331 15.07 -54.24 24.63
C ALA A 331 14.38 -53.27 23.65
N LEU A 332 14.87 -52.03 23.63
CA LEU A 332 14.56 -51.01 22.65
C LEU A 332 15.07 -51.43 21.27
N THR A 333 14.56 -50.78 20.23
CA THR A 333 15.04 -51.02 18.87
C THR A 333 16.49 -50.54 18.77
N ALA A 334 17.40 -51.43 18.38
CA ALA A 334 18.82 -51.14 18.31
C ALA A 334 19.12 -49.94 17.39
N GLY A 335 19.97 -49.03 17.87
CA GLY A 335 20.38 -47.82 17.15
C GLY A 335 19.35 -46.68 17.17
N LEU A 336 18.16 -46.89 17.72
CA LEU A 336 17.11 -45.88 17.70
C LEU A 336 17.39 -44.72 18.68
N PHE A 337 17.91 -45.05 19.86
CA PHE A 337 18.40 -44.13 20.87
C PHE A 337 19.91 -44.35 21.03
N PRO A 338 20.75 -43.74 20.18
CA PRO A 338 22.17 -43.97 20.16
C PRO A 338 22.82 -43.50 21.46
N VAL A 339 23.81 -44.27 21.89
CA VAL A 339 24.64 -43.99 23.06
C VAL A 339 26.11 -43.97 22.69
N ASN A 340 26.91 -43.23 23.44
CA ASN A 340 28.36 -43.22 23.26
C ASN A 340 29.04 -44.49 23.83
N GLY A 341 30.37 -44.57 23.74
CA GLY A 341 31.15 -45.72 24.25
C GLY A 341 31.06 -45.96 25.76
N GLN A 342 30.40 -45.07 26.51
CA GLN A 342 30.11 -45.17 27.94
C GLN A 342 28.61 -45.35 28.23
N ASN A 343 27.81 -45.73 27.23
CA ASN A 343 26.35 -45.91 27.30
C ASN A 343 25.56 -44.63 27.62
N LEU A 344 26.18 -43.44 27.55
CA LEU A 344 25.48 -42.18 27.80
C LEU A 344 24.70 -41.76 26.56
N THR A 345 23.49 -41.26 26.78
CA THR A 345 22.65 -40.64 25.74
C THR A 345 23.24 -39.31 25.30
N ASP A 346 22.85 -38.85 24.11
CA ASP A 346 23.18 -37.50 23.65
C ASP A 346 22.36 -36.46 24.43
N PRO A 347 22.99 -35.56 25.22
CA PRO A 347 22.27 -34.56 25.99
C PRO A 347 21.48 -33.59 25.09
N GLU A 348 21.88 -33.36 23.84
CA GLU A 348 21.16 -32.48 22.92
C GLU A 348 19.88 -33.11 22.35
N ARG A 349 19.72 -34.44 22.46
CA ARG A 349 18.48 -35.14 22.08
C ARG A 349 17.42 -35.10 23.19
N HIS A 350 17.81 -34.81 24.44
CA HIS A 350 16.91 -34.83 25.60
C HIS A 350 16.07 -36.12 25.67
N THR A 351 16.74 -37.28 25.55
CA THR A 351 16.08 -38.59 25.66
C THR A 351 15.38 -38.71 27.01
N ARG A 352 14.14 -39.20 26.98
CA ARG A 352 13.24 -39.18 28.13
C ARG A 352 12.23 -40.30 28.09
N ILE A 353 11.68 -40.61 29.26
CA ILE A 353 10.58 -41.55 29.42
C ILE A 353 9.33 -40.87 29.97
N LYS A 354 8.17 -41.35 29.55
CA LYS A 354 6.86 -40.90 30.04
C LYS A 354 5.99 -42.08 30.43
N ARG A 355 5.35 -42.05 31.60
CA ARG A 355 4.43 -43.09 32.07
C ARG A 355 3.05 -42.96 31.44
N TRP A 356 2.47 -44.09 31.07
CA TRP A 356 1.11 -44.24 30.57
C TRP A 356 0.36 -45.28 31.42
N ASP A 357 -0.89 -44.99 31.78
CA ASP A 357 -1.64 -45.75 32.80
C ASP A 357 -2.57 -46.82 32.21
N GLN A 358 -2.22 -47.30 31.01
CA GLN A 358 -2.92 -48.38 30.32
C GLN A 358 -2.86 -49.69 31.13
N ASP A 359 -3.78 -50.63 30.87
CA ASP A 359 -3.80 -51.94 31.56
C ASP A 359 -2.43 -52.64 31.44
N PRO A 360 -1.77 -52.98 32.56
CA PRO A 360 -0.50 -53.72 32.55
C PRO A 360 -0.57 -55.08 31.83
N GLY A 361 -1.75 -55.69 31.75
CA GLY A 361 -1.99 -56.93 30.99
C GLY A 361 -2.38 -56.71 29.52
N GLY A 362 -2.61 -55.46 29.12
CA GLY A 362 -3.05 -55.06 27.79
C GLY A 362 -1.91 -54.92 26.77
N PRO A 363 -2.23 -54.53 25.53
CA PRO A 363 -1.21 -54.25 24.50
C PRO A 363 -0.44 -52.95 24.81
N ALA A 364 0.75 -52.81 24.22
CA ALA A 364 1.60 -51.62 24.38
C ALA A 364 0.93 -50.33 23.89
N VAL A 365 0.17 -50.44 22.80
CA VAL A 365 -0.69 -49.40 22.22
C VAL A 365 -2.03 -50.03 21.88
N ILE A 366 -3.11 -49.27 21.99
CA ILE A 366 -4.49 -49.77 21.85
C ILE A 366 -5.02 -49.35 20.48
N GLU A 367 -5.59 -50.27 19.70
CA GLU A 367 -6.21 -49.93 18.42
C GLU A 367 -7.45 -49.03 18.63
N VAL A 368 -7.59 -47.98 17.80
CA VAL A 368 -8.79 -47.14 17.80
C VAL A 368 -9.99 -47.97 17.33
N PRO A 369 -11.05 -48.15 18.17
CA PRO A 369 -12.22 -48.93 17.80
C PRO A 369 -12.94 -48.39 16.57
N ALA A 370 -13.78 -49.23 15.96
CA ALA A 370 -14.65 -48.80 14.86
C ALA A 370 -15.47 -47.54 15.22
N SER A 371 -15.68 -46.66 14.24
CA SER A 371 -16.31 -45.34 14.45
C SER A 371 -17.58 -45.45 15.29
N GLY A 372 -17.68 -44.62 16.33
CA GLY A 372 -18.84 -44.62 17.23
C GLY A 372 -18.90 -45.78 18.23
N THR A 373 -17.91 -46.68 18.25
CA THR A 373 -17.84 -47.80 19.21
C THR A 373 -17.20 -47.33 20.52
N PRO A 374 -17.89 -47.46 21.66
CA PRO A 374 -17.32 -47.06 22.94
C PRO A 374 -16.17 -47.96 23.43
N PHE A 375 -15.20 -47.34 24.09
CA PHE A 375 -14.12 -48.00 24.81
C PHE A 375 -14.09 -47.53 26.27
N ILE A 376 -14.01 -48.47 27.21
CA ILE A 376 -13.92 -48.16 28.64
C ILE A 376 -12.44 -48.10 29.02
N LEU A 377 -11.97 -46.95 29.52
CA LEU A 377 -10.60 -46.78 29.99
C LEU A 377 -10.41 -47.47 31.35
N GLU A 378 -11.09 -46.94 32.37
CA GLU A 378 -11.11 -47.47 33.74
C GLU A 378 -12.27 -46.84 34.52
N ASP A 379 -12.66 -47.39 35.68
CA ASP A 379 -13.53 -46.74 36.67
C ASP A 379 -14.83 -46.10 36.15
N GLY A 380 -15.37 -46.59 35.03
CA GLY A 380 -16.58 -46.02 34.39
C GLY A 380 -16.32 -44.80 33.52
N VAL A 381 -15.08 -44.49 33.18
CA VAL A 381 -14.70 -43.53 32.14
C VAL A 381 -14.77 -44.21 30.78
N GLU A 382 -15.56 -43.64 29.89
CA GLU A 382 -15.77 -44.15 28.53
C GLU A 382 -15.39 -43.09 27.50
N VAL A 383 -14.76 -43.54 26.41
CA VAL A 383 -14.39 -42.71 25.27
C VAL A 383 -14.90 -43.32 23.97
N THR A 384 -15.29 -42.48 23.02
CA THR A 384 -15.73 -42.89 21.68
C THR A 384 -15.00 -42.05 20.66
N PHE A 385 -14.41 -42.71 19.66
CA PHE A 385 -13.70 -42.05 18.57
C PHE A 385 -14.59 -41.96 17.32
N THR A 386 -14.54 -40.80 16.68
CA THR A 386 -15.11 -40.55 15.35
C THR A 386 -14.15 -39.69 14.52
N THR A 387 -14.50 -39.42 13.26
CA THR A 387 -13.70 -38.58 12.36
C THR A 387 -14.61 -37.56 11.68
N GLU A 388 -14.13 -36.32 11.49
CA GLU A 388 -14.83 -35.29 10.71
C GLU A 388 -13.84 -34.63 9.72
N PRO A 389 -14.04 -34.77 8.40
CA PRO A 389 -15.13 -35.51 7.75
C PRO A 389 -15.03 -37.03 7.97
N ASP A 390 -16.16 -37.72 7.78
CA ASP A 390 -16.22 -39.19 7.82
C ASP A 390 -15.16 -39.82 6.90
N GLY A 391 -14.40 -40.78 7.42
CA GLY A 391 -13.33 -41.45 6.68
C GLY A 391 -11.99 -40.71 6.66
N GLY A 392 -11.87 -39.60 7.40
CA GLY A 392 -10.59 -38.93 7.65
C GLY A 392 -9.63 -39.77 8.52
N ALA A 393 -8.42 -39.24 8.73
CA ALA A 393 -7.36 -39.90 9.50
C ALA A 393 -6.99 -39.14 10.78
N PHE A 394 -6.61 -39.88 11.82
CA PHE A 394 -5.94 -39.38 13.01
C PHE A 394 -4.47 -39.08 12.73
N ARG A 395 -3.88 -38.15 13.48
CA ARG A 395 -2.46 -37.85 13.44
C ARG A 395 -1.78 -38.28 14.73
N SER A 396 -0.56 -38.79 14.63
CA SER A 396 0.27 -39.09 15.80
C SER A 396 0.43 -37.83 16.66
N GLY A 397 0.23 -37.98 17.97
CA GLY A 397 0.28 -36.88 18.93
C GLY A 397 -1.02 -36.08 19.08
N ASP A 398 -2.08 -36.39 18.31
CA ASP A 398 -3.42 -35.86 18.61
C ASP A 398 -3.83 -36.28 20.02
N TYR A 399 -4.27 -35.34 20.85
CA TYR A 399 -4.71 -35.67 22.21
C TYR A 399 -5.92 -34.88 22.66
N TRP A 400 -6.57 -35.41 23.68
CA TRP A 400 -7.67 -34.78 24.41
C TRP A 400 -7.40 -34.85 25.91
N ILE A 401 -7.84 -33.82 26.62
CA ILE A 401 -7.74 -33.75 28.08
C ILE A 401 -9.15 -33.48 28.62
N PHE A 402 -9.53 -34.23 29.66
CA PHE A 402 -10.83 -34.09 30.33
C PHE A 402 -10.71 -34.58 31.77
N VAL A 403 -11.59 -34.11 32.67
CA VAL A 403 -11.50 -34.44 34.09
C VAL A 403 -12.56 -35.43 34.56
N ALA A 404 -12.24 -36.19 35.60
CA ALA A 404 -13.21 -36.97 36.37
C ALA A 404 -13.15 -36.54 37.85
N ARG A 405 -14.32 -36.39 38.49
CA ARG A 405 -14.42 -35.89 39.86
C ARG A 405 -15.14 -36.89 40.75
N THR A 406 -14.52 -37.24 41.87
CA THR A 406 -15.09 -38.19 42.84
C THR A 406 -16.25 -37.57 43.62
N ALA A 407 -16.23 -36.26 43.86
CA ALA A 407 -17.21 -35.58 44.70
C ALA A 407 -18.65 -35.70 44.19
N ASP A 408 -18.84 -35.73 42.86
CA ASP A 408 -20.12 -35.87 42.18
C ASP A 408 -20.18 -37.07 41.23
N ALA A 409 -19.14 -37.92 41.23
CA ALA A 409 -18.99 -39.07 40.35
C ALA A 409 -19.15 -38.72 38.85
N SER A 410 -18.71 -37.53 38.46
CA SER A 410 -18.79 -37.01 37.09
C SER A 410 -17.56 -37.33 36.25
N VAL A 411 -17.77 -37.42 34.95
CA VAL A 411 -16.74 -37.33 33.90
C VAL A 411 -17.12 -36.14 33.04
N GLU A 412 -16.18 -35.25 32.76
CA GLU A 412 -16.37 -34.14 31.85
C GLU A 412 -16.74 -34.66 30.46
N GLU A 413 -17.88 -34.18 29.94
CA GLU A 413 -18.42 -34.61 28.65
C GLU A 413 -17.78 -33.79 27.54
N LEU A 414 -17.05 -34.48 26.67
CA LEU A 414 -16.67 -34.00 25.34
C LEU A 414 -17.69 -34.56 24.36
N ASP A 415 -18.13 -33.74 23.41
CA ASP A 415 -19.05 -34.15 22.34
C ASP A 415 -18.38 -33.92 20.99
N ALA A 416 -17.97 -35.02 20.34
CA ALA A 416 -17.24 -35.00 19.07
C ALA A 416 -16.18 -33.89 19.03
N ALA A 417 -15.40 -33.74 20.10
CA ALA A 417 -14.47 -32.64 20.26
C ALA A 417 -13.25 -32.85 19.37
N ALA A 418 -12.81 -31.82 18.66
CA ALA A 418 -11.53 -31.85 17.93
C ALA A 418 -10.36 -32.10 18.88
N ALA A 419 -9.30 -32.74 18.38
CA ALA A 419 -8.07 -32.92 19.15
C ALA A 419 -7.54 -31.55 19.62
N ARG A 420 -7.16 -31.47 20.89
CA ARG A 420 -6.38 -30.36 21.47
C ARG A 420 -4.88 -30.51 21.17
N GLY A 421 -4.52 -31.50 20.35
CA GLY A 421 -3.16 -31.88 20.00
C GLY A 421 -2.29 -30.74 19.50
N VAL A 422 -1.02 -31.05 19.22
CA VAL A 422 -0.11 -30.07 18.62
C VAL A 422 -0.64 -29.66 17.24
N HIS A 423 -1.14 -28.42 17.15
CA HIS A 423 -1.65 -27.88 15.91
C HIS A 423 -0.52 -27.26 15.10
N HIS A 424 -0.26 -27.88 13.95
CA HIS A 424 0.71 -27.40 12.97
C HIS A 424 0.08 -26.37 12.03
N HIS A 425 0.78 -25.27 11.83
CA HIS A 425 0.39 -24.16 10.97
C HIS A 425 1.45 -23.99 9.88
N TYR A 426 0.98 -23.92 8.64
CA TYR A 426 1.87 -23.97 7.49
C TYR A 426 1.81 -22.69 6.67
N CYS A 427 2.94 -22.34 6.06
CA CYS A 427 3.00 -21.30 5.05
C CYS A 427 4.08 -21.56 3.99
N ARG A 428 3.78 -21.19 2.74
CA ARG A 428 4.73 -21.29 1.63
C ARG A 428 5.80 -20.23 1.76
N LEU A 429 7.06 -20.62 1.61
CA LEU A 429 8.19 -19.71 1.59
C LEU A 429 8.73 -19.49 0.18
N ALA A 430 8.89 -20.57 -0.61
CA ALA A 430 9.42 -20.46 -1.97
C ALA A 430 9.07 -21.68 -2.83
N ILE A 431 9.07 -21.49 -4.15
CA ILE A 431 9.19 -22.58 -5.13
C ILE A 431 10.63 -22.64 -5.60
N ILE A 432 11.30 -23.78 -5.44
CA ILE A 432 12.71 -23.95 -5.80
C ILE A 432 12.90 -24.94 -6.94
N THR A 433 13.95 -24.72 -7.73
CA THR A 433 14.47 -25.66 -8.73
C THR A 433 15.98 -25.73 -8.59
N PHE A 434 16.50 -26.91 -8.26
CA PHE A 434 17.92 -27.10 -8.07
C PHE A 434 18.69 -26.97 -9.40
N PRO A 435 19.94 -26.45 -9.39
CA PRO A 435 20.72 -26.12 -8.19
C PRO A 435 20.63 -24.68 -7.68
N ASP A 436 20.02 -23.75 -8.42
CA ASP A 436 20.23 -22.30 -8.17
C ASP A 436 18.97 -21.41 -8.27
N ALA A 437 17.78 -21.96 -8.54
CA ALA A 437 16.58 -21.14 -8.72
C ALA A 437 15.64 -21.21 -7.51
N ALA A 438 15.25 -20.05 -6.99
CA ALA A 438 14.23 -19.90 -5.95
C ALA A 438 13.28 -18.74 -6.32
N ILE A 439 11.98 -19.02 -6.32
CA ILE A 439 10.90 -18.05 -6.52
C ILE A 439 10.30 -17.79 -5.14
N ASP A 440 10.36 -16.55 -4.68
CA ASP A 440 9.85 -16.14 -3.36
C ASP A 440 8.32 -16.14 -3.32
N CYS A 441 7.75 -16.87 -2.35
CA CYS A 441 6.30 -16.94 -2.13
C CYS A 441 5.85 -16.18 -0.87
N ARG A 442 6.78 -15.54 -0.15
CA ARG A 442 6.47 -14.83 1.09
C ARG A 442 5.60 -13.61 0.80
N THR A 443 4.59 -13.39 1.63
CA THR A 443 3.76 -12.19 1.60
C THR A 443 4.27 -11.22 2.68
N PHE A 444 4.41 -9.94 2.37
CA PHE A 444 4.94 -8.95 3.32
C PHE A 444 3.85 -8.13 4.02
N TRP A 445 4.08 -7.76 5.27
CA TRP A 445 3.21 -6.88 6.07
C TRP A 445 3.99 -5.72 6.74
N PRO A 446 3.47 -4.47 6.75
CA PRO A 446 2.37 -4.03 5.91
C PRO A 446 2.71 -4.34 4.44
N PRO A 447 1.71 -4.50 3.56
CA PRO A 447 1.98 -4.68 2.14
C PRO A 447 2.92 -3.55 1.74
N SER A 448 4.04 -3.90 1.08
CA SER A 448 5.09 -2.94 0.75
C SER A 448 4.43 -1.64 0.32
N THR A 449 4.79 -0.52 0.93
CA THR A 449 4.17 0.79 0.64
C THR A 449 4.45 1.27 -0.79
N GLY A 450 4.94 0.39 -1.67
CA GLY A 450 4.91 0.51 -3.13
C GLY A 450 3.68 -0.10 -3.82
N GLU A 451 2.73 -0.69 -3.08
CA GLU A 451 1.45 -1.21 -3.62
C GLU A 451 0.19 -0.74 -2.85
N SER A 452 0.35 -0.09 -1.68
CA SER A 452 -0.80 0.32 -0.85
C SER A 452 -1.13 1.82 -0.85
N GLU A 453 -0.32 2.68 -1.47
CA GLU A 453 -0.80 3.95 -2.06
C GLU A 453 -1.08 3.80 -3.57
N CYS A 454 -0.39 2.87 -4.22
CA CYS A 454 -0.60 2.45 -5.62
C CYS A 454 -1.55 1.24 -5.69
N GLY A 455 -2.82 1.48 -5.35
CA GLY A 455 -3.95 0.53 -5.19
C GLY A 455 -3.81 -0.90 -5.74
N CYS A 456 -4.17 -1.90 -4.92
CA CYS A 456 -4.42 -3.30 -5.34
C CYS A 456 -5.58 -3.50 -6.37
N CYS A 457 -5.95 -2.48 -7.15
CA CYS A 457 -7.02 -2.51 -8.17
C CYS A 457 -6.53 -2.16 -9.58
N CYS A 458 -5.21 -2.02 -9.79
CA CYS A 458 -4.65 -1.67 -11.09
C CYS A 458 -5.00 -2.71 -12.15
N THR A 459 -5.50 -2.25 -13.30
CA THR A 459 -5.69 -3.09 -14.48
C THR A 459 -4.34 -3.50 -15.05
N TYR A 460 -3.39 -2.58 -15.13
CA TYR A 460 -2.01 -2.85 -15.55
C TYR A 460 -1.00 -2.06 -14.71
N THR A 461 0.21 -2.61 -14.59
CA THR A 461 1.35 -1.98 -13.93
C THR A 461 2.44 -1.61 -14.93
N VAL A 462 3.12 -0.49 -14.70
CA VAL A 462 4.24 -0.02 -15.52
C VAL A 462 5.49 0.10 -14.64
N GLY A 463 6.57 -0.56 -15.02
CA GLY A 463 7.87 -0.48 -14.34
C GLY A 463 8.94 0.18 -15.20
N ASP A 464 9.96 0.76 -14.57
CA ASP A 464 11.07 1.43 -15.27
C ASP A 464 12.19 0.47 -15.72
N GLU A 465 12.03 -0.83 -15.48
CA GLU A 465 13.00 -1.92 -15.74
C GLU A 465 14.32 -1.80 -14.96
N VAL A 466 14.42 -0.85 -14.03
CA VAL A 466 15.64 -0.59 -13.26
C VAL A 466 15.36 -0.74 -11.76
N ASN A 467 14.43 0.07 -11.26
CA ASN A 467 14.01 0.12 -9.86
C ASN A 467 12.68 -0.59 -9.64
N SER A 468 11.85 -0.71 -10.67
CA SER A 468 10.55 -1.38 -10.63
C SER A 468 10.26 -2.18 -11.90
N PHE A 469 9.53 -3.29 -11.73
CA PHE A 469 9.19 -4.22 -12.80
C PHE A 469 7.66 -4.36 -12.86
N GLY A 470 7.06 -3.74 -13.87
CA GLY A 470 5.62 -3.82 -14.15
C GLY A 470 5.33 -4.77 -15.31
N LYS A 471 4.04 -4.98 -15.58
CA LYS A 471 3.60 -5.76 -16.75
C LYS A 471 4.01 -5.09 -18.08
N TYR A 472 4.04 -3.76 -18.09
CA TYR A 472 4.50 -2.94 -19.21
C TYR A 472 5.71 -2.11 -18.80
N THR A 473 6.45 -1.65 -19.79
CA THR A 473 7.65 -0.81 -19.63
C THR A 473 7.42 0.60 -20.19
N SER A 474 6.36 0.77 -20.98
CA SER A 474 5.84 2.04 -21.48
C SER A 474 4.45 2.31 -20.89
N ILE A 475 4.23 3.56 -20.49
CA ILE A 475 2.94 4.04 -20.00
C ILE A 475 1.93 4.08 -21.15
N ASN A 476 2.34 4.53 -22.34
CA ASN A 476 1.47 4.53 -23.52
C ASN A 476 1.04 3.11 -23.92
N ASP A 477 1.93 2.12 -23.86
CA ASP A 477 1.57 0.73 -24.16
C ASP A 477 0.53 0.17 -23.17
N ALA A 478 0.68 0.49 -21.88
CA ALA A 478 -0.31 0.12 -20.86
C ALA A 478 -1.67 0.79 -21.10
N ILE A 479 -1.69 2.10 -21.41
CA ILE A 479 -2.91 2.83 -21.77
C ILE A 479 -3.55 2.23 -23.03
N ASN A 480 -2.73 1.90 -24.04
CA ASN A 480 -3.20 1.37 -25.30
C ASN A 480 -3.84 -0.02 -25.15
N ALA A 481 -3.32 -0.82 -24.21
CA ALA A 481 -3.85 -2.13 -23.88
C ALA A 481 -5.13 -2.13 -23.03
N LEU A 482 -5.56 -0.98 -22.50
CA LEU A 482 -6.80 -0.88 -21.70
C LEU A 482 -8.03 -1.26 -22.54
N PRO A 483 -9.01 -1.96 -21.96
CA PRO A 483 -10.25 -2.29 -22.64
C PRO A 483 -11.09 -1.03 -22.93
N ASP A 484 -12.10 -1.15 -23.80
CA ASP A 484 -13.01 -0.05 -24.17
C ASP A 484 -13.81 0.52 -22.98
N GLY A 485 -13.84 -0.20 -21.85
CA GLY A 485 -14.47 0.22 -20.59
C GLY A 485 -13.55 1.02 -19.66
N GLY A 486 -12.31 1.29 -20.07
CA GLY A 486 -11.32 1.98 -19.22
C GLY A 486 -10.61 1.05 -18.25
N GLY A 487 -9.93 1.64 -17.27
CA GLY A 487 -9.15 0.90 -16.27
C GLY A 487 -8.08 1.77 -15.63
N GLU A 488 -7.40 1.19 -14.66
CA GLU A 488 -6.37 1.86 -13.86
C GLU A 488 -4.97 1.39 -14.27
N VAL A 489 -4.10 2.32 -14.63
CA VAL A 489 -2.69 2.11 -14.94
C VAL A 489 -1.88 2.63 -13.77
N CYS A 490 -1.21 1.72 -13.07
CA CYS A 490 -0.36 2.06 -11.94
C CYS A 490 1.10 2.09 -12.38
N ILE A 491 1.70 3.26 -12.25
CA ILE A 491 3.07 3.52 -12.60
C ILE A 491 3.88 3.39 -11.31
N LEU A 492 4.69 2.33 -11.25
CA LEU A 492 5.48 1.99 -10.08
C LEU A 492 6.56 3.08 -9.82
N PRO A 493 7.25 3.04 -8.67
CA PRO A 493 8.36 3.95 -8.41
C PRO A 493 9.45 3.85 -9.49
N GLY A 494 9.90 4.98 -10.01
CA GLY A 494 10.83 5.01 -11.14
C GLY A 494 10.86 6.35 -11.87
N LEU A 495 11.80 6.48 -12.82
CA LEU A 495 11.93 7.64 -13.69
C LEU A 495 11.61 7.25 -15.13
N TYR A 496 10.53 7.80 -15.67
CA TYR A 496 9.99 7.48 -16.97
C TYR A 496 10.17 8.67 -17.90
N PHE A 497 10.88 8.48 -19.02
CA PHE A 497 11.06 9.52 -20.05
C PHE A 497 10.11 9.22 -21.21
N GLU A 498 8.91 9.78 -21.17
CA GLU A 498 7.86 9.44 -22.12
C GLU A 498 6.83 10.58 -22.25
N ASN A 499 6.37 10.82 -23.49
CA ASN A 499 5.23 11.69 -23.76
C ASN A 499 3.94 10.87 -23.69
N VAL A 500 3.22 10.94 -22.58
CA VAL A 500 2.02 10.15 -22.29
C VAL A 500 0.80 10.73 -22.99
N LEU A 501 0.12 9.94 -23.82
CA LEU A 501 -1.06 10.35 -24.60
C LEU A 501 -2.30 9.54 -24.22
N ILE A 502 -3.32 10.23 -23.69
CA ILE A 502 -4.65 9.69 -23.45
C ILE A 502 -5.61 10.33 -24.46
N GLN A 503 -5.84 9.65 -25.58
CA GLN A 503 -6.67 10.17 -26.66
C GLN A 503 -7.88 9.29 -26.94
N GLY A 504 -9.08 9.88 -26.96
CA GLY A 504 -10.31 9.17 -27.30
C GLY A 504 -10.67 8.05 -26.31
N ARG A 505 -10.19 8.13 -25.06
CA ARG A 505 -10.41 7.12 -24.02
C ARG A 505 -11.47 7.57 -23.01
N ARG A 506 -12.00 6.62 -22.26
CA ARG A 506 -12.90 6.88 -21.14
C ARG A 506 -12.53 6.06 -19.91
N ASP A 507 -12.87 6.56 -18.74
CA ASP A 507 -12.74 5.86 -17.46
C ASP A 507 -11.29 5.41 -17.18
N VAL A 508 -10.33 6.31 -17.43
CA VAL A 508 -8.88 6.04 -17.28
C VAL A 508 -8.36 6.65 -16.00
N VAL A 509 -7.70 5.85 -15.17
CA VAL A 509 -6.98 6.33 -14.00
C VAL A 509 -5.49 6.06 -14.20
N LEU A 510 -4.67 7.10 -14.16
CA LEU A 510 -3.21 6.99 -14.03
C LEU A 510 -2.85 7.30 -12.60
N ARG A 511 -2.22 6.33 -11.94
CA ARG A 511 -1.80 6.45 -10.54
C ARG A 511 -0.31 6.18 -10.43
N GLY A 512 0.40 7.02 -9.68
CA GLY A 512 1.76 6.72 -9.24
C GLY A 512 1.85 6.66 -7.72
N CYS A 513 3.08 6.51 -7.23
CA CYS A 513 3.36 6.31 -5.81
C CYS A 513 3.99 7.58 -5.22
N GLY A 514 3.26 8.69 -5.35
CA GLY A 514 3.69 10.03 -4.97
C GLY A 514 4.92 10.48 -5.76
N TRP A 515 5.80 11.27 -5.12
CA TRP A 515 7.02 11.82 -5.74
C TRP A 515 8.04 10.76 -6.19
N GLN A 516 7.88 9.49 -5.79
CA GLN A 516 8.77 8.40 -6.20
C GLN A 516 8.52 7.94 -7.65
N THR A 517 7.31 8.16 -8.16
CA THR A 517 6.98 7.99 -9.58
C THR A 517 7.20 9.32 -10.28
N ARG A 518 8.15 9.36 -11.22
CA ARG A 518 8.54 10.59 -11.94
C ARG A 518 8.38 10.39 -13.43
N ILE A 519 7.49 11.16 -14.05
CA ILE A 519 7.30 11.17 -15.51
C ILE A 519 7.92 12.46 -16.04
N ALA A 520 8.94 12.33 -16.87
CA ALA A 520 9.72 13.44 -17.40
C ALA A 520 9.58 13.52 -18.92
N SER A 521 9.70 14.74 -19.45
CA SER A 521 9.83 14.99 -20.88
C SER A 521 10.89 14.08 -21.51
N GLU A 522 10.58 13.50 -22.66
CA GLU A 522 11.49 12.60 -23.38
C GLU A 522 12.82 13.28 -23.73
N SER A 523 12.78 14.60 -23.96
CA SER A 523 13.94 15.45 -24.25
C SER A 523 14.94 15.56 -23.09
N LEU A 524 14.56 15.20 -21.86
CA LEU A 524 15.45 15.17 -20.68
C LEU A 524 16.21 13.85 -20.52
N LYS A 525 15.98 12.87 -21.40
CA LYS A 525 16.62 11.55 -21.33
C LYS A 525 18.15 11.68 -21.47
N PRO A 526 18.95 11.15 -20.52
CA PRO A 526 20.40 11.18 -20.63
C PRO A 526 20.87 10.47 -21.91
N PRO A 527 21.86 11.02 -22.65
CA PRO A 527 22.42 10.33 -23.80
C PRO A 527 23.07 9.02 -23.36
N PRO A 528 22.99 7.94 -24.17
CA PRO A 528 23.69 6.70 -23.88
C PRO A 528 25.19 6.98 -23.76
N GLN A 529 25.80 6.47 -22.69
CA GLN A 529 27.20 6.69 -22.36
C GLN A 529 28.10 6.23 -23.52
N PRO A 530 28.95 7.10 -24.10
CA PRO A 530 29.78 6.71 -25.23
C PRO A 530 30.89 5.75 -24.78
N ALA A 531 31.15 4.73 -25.59
CA ALA A 531 32.20 3.74 -25.35
C ALA A 531 33.64 4.25 -25.62
N ASP A 532 33.87 5.55 -25.84
CA ASP A 532 35.22 6.08 -26.14
C ASP A 532 35.37 7.58 -25.75
N PRO A 533 36.39 8.01 -24.97
CA PRO A 533 36.50 9.39 -24.46
C PRO A 533 37.02 10.43 -25.48
N ALA A 534 37.14 10.11 -26.77
CA ALA A 534 37.91 10.90 -27.73
C ALA A 534 37.12 11.66 -28.81
N ALA A 535 35.81 11.89 -28.64
CA ALA A 535 35.02 12.71 -29.56
C ALA A 535 34.48 13.96 -28.85
N GLY A 536 35.02 15.13 -29.21
CA GLY A 536 34.58 16.42 -28.71
C GLY A 536 33.12 16.71 -29.03
N ALA A 537 32.47 17.42 -28.10
CA ALA A 537 31.07 17.83 -28.19
C ALA A 537 30.76 18.61 -29.48
N PRO A 538 29.55 18.43 -30.01
CA PRO A 538 28.68 19.59 -30.12
C PRO A 538 27.28 19.28 -29.59
N HIS A 539 26.74 20.15 -28.75
CA HIS A 539 25.29 20.27 -28.57
C HIS A 539 24.91 21.65 -29.09
N ALA A 540 24.43 21.67 -30.34
CA ALA A 540 23.56 22.73 -30.81
C ALA A 540 22.11 22.29 -30.51
N PRO A 541 21.22 23.21 -30.09
CA PRO A 541 19.81 22.89 -29.95
C PRO A 541 19.26 22.48 -31.32
N ALA A 542 18.39 21.47 -31.35
CA ALA A 542 17.67 21.10 -32.57
C ALA A 542 16.89 22.33 -33.08
N GLY A 543 17.27 22.82 -34.26
CA GLY A 543 16.59 23.93 -34.91
C GLY A 543 15.14 23.57 -35.23
N ALA A 544 14.24 24.51 -34.99
CA ALA A 544 12.83 24.44 -35.37
C ALA A 544 12.70 24.08 -36.86
N GLY A 545 12.31 22.83 -37.12
CA GLY A 545 11.82 22.40 -38.43
C GLY A 545 10.53 23.13 -38.75
N GLY A 546 10.35 23.54 -40.00
CA GLY A 546 9.20 24.34 -40.44
C GLY A 546 7.87 23.75 -39.97
N VAL A 547 7.11 24.57 -39.25
CA VAL A 547 5.74 24.27 -38.79
C VAL A 547 4.83 24.15 -40.00
N ASN A 548 4.35 22.93 -40.28
CA ASN A 548 3.11 22.74 -41.03
C ASN A 548 1.96 23.23 -40.15
N ALA A 549 0.89 23.78 -40.75
CA ALA A 549 -0.28 24.30 -40.03
C ALA A 549 -1.03 23.25 -39.17
N ASP A 550 -0.65 21.96 -39.27
CA ASP A 550 -1.26 20.81 -38.60
C ASP A 550 -0.38 20.18 -37.49
N SER A 551 0.79 20.75 -37.16
CA SER A 551 1.64 20.25 -36.07
C SER A 551 1.32 20.95 -34.74
N PRO A 552 1.30 20.22 -33.60
CA PRO A 552 1.05 20.81 -32.30
C PRO A 552 2.11 21.87 -31.97
N PRO A 553 1.73 22.99 -31.36
CA PRO A 553 2.61 24.15 -31.22
C PRO A 553 3.72 24.04 -30.17
N PHE A 554 3.63 23.06 -29.27
CA PHE A 554 4.59 22.78 -28.19
C PHE A 554 4.44 21.31 -27.75
N GLY A 555 5.43 20.77 -27.04
CA GLY A 555 5.37 19.43 -26.45
C GLY A 555 4.65 19.42 -25.10
N ALA A 556 4.26 18.24 -24.63
CA ALA A 556 3.72 18.05 -23.30
C ALA A 556 4.07 16.67 -22.73
N VAL A 557 4.35 16.60 -21.43
CA VAL A 557 4.65 15.34 -20.75
C VAL A 557 3.42 14.44 -20.72
N ILE A 558 2.26 15.00 -20.37
CA ILE A 558 0.97 14.30 -20.39
C ILE A 558 -0.03 15.08 -21.22
N THR A 559 -0.62 14.43 -22.22
CA THR A 559 -1.68 14.99 -23.06
C THR A 559 -2.96 14.20 -22.91
N ILE A 560 -4.05 14.87 -22.49
CA ILE A 560 -5.41 14.33 -22.43
C ILE A 560 -6.23 14.99 -23.52
N SER A 561 -6.63 14.22 -24.52
CA SER A 561 -7.35 14.73 -25.68
C SER A 561 -8.61 13.93 -25.98
N GLN A 562 -9.72 14.63 -26.24
CA GLN A 562 -11.02 14.02 -26.60
C GLN A 562 -11.43 12.85 -25.68
N SER A 563 -11.16 12.94 -24.37
CA SER A 563 -11.32 11.82 -23.41
C SER A 563 -12.29 12.16 -22.26
N GLN A 564 -12.86 11.15 -21.60
CA GLN A 564 -13.88 11.33 -20.57
C GLN A 564 -13.55 10.58 -19.27
N HIS A 565 -13.84 11.16 -18.10
CA HIS A 565 -13.57 10.53 -16.79
C HIS A 565 -12.09 10.10 -16.66
N VAL A 566 -11.17 11.06 -16.71
CA VAL A 566 -9.72 10.80 -16.61
C VAL A 566 -9.18 11.32 -15.29
N LYS A 567 -8.44 10.49 -14.56
CA LYS A 567 -7.81 10.87 -13.29
C LYS A 567 -6.30 10.69 -13.34
N LEU A 568 -5.56 11.73 -12.95
CA LEU A 568 -4.12 11.71 -12.73
C LEU A 568 -3.88 11.85 -11.24
N LEU A 569 -3.29 10.84 -10.60
CA LEU A 569 -3.23 10.71 -9.15
C LEU A 569 -1.82 10.39 -8.65
N SER A 570 -1.29 11.20 -7.72
CA SER A 570 -0.12 10.87 -6.90
C SER A 570 1.17 10.55 -7.68
N PHE A 571 1.66 11.47 -8.52
CA PHE A 571 2.99 11.34 -9.13
C PHE A 571 3.66 12.68 -9.43
N ALA A 572 4.96 12.64 -9.74
CA ALA A 572 5.71 13.81 -10.18
C ALA A 572 5.76 13.92 -11.72
N VAL A 573 5.63 15.14 -12.23
CA VAL A 573 5.76 15.51 -13.64
C VAL A 573 6.90 16.51 -13.81
N GLU A 574 7.84 16.22 -14.71
CA GLU A 574 9.04 17.03 -14.97
C GLU A 574 9.07 17.46 -16.44
N ALA A 575 8.55 18.66 -16.70
CA ALA A 575 8.51 19.21 -18.04
C ALA A 575 9.84 19.91 -18.38
N ALA A 576 10.35 19.63 -19.59
CA ALA A 576 11.51 20.32 -20.15
C ALA A 576 11.23 21.81 -20.44
N GLU A 577 12.28 22.56 -20.79
CA GLU A 577 12.11 23.88 -21.41
C GLU A 577 11.18 23.74 -22.64
N ASP A 578 10.18 24.61 -22.71
CA ASP A 578 9.18 24.70 -23.79
C ASP A 578 8.14 23.58 -23.88
N GLU A 579 8.05 22.71 -22.86
CA GLU A 579 7.01 21.67 -22.77
C GLU A 579 6.03 21.91 -21.62
N VAL A 580 4.75 21.60 -21.86
CA VAL A 580 3.69 21.67 -20.85
C VAL A 580 3.75 20.43 -19.96
N GLY A 581 3.54 20.58 -18.65
CA GLY A 581 3.45 19.42 -17.75
C GLY A 581 2.23 18.54 -18.07
N VAL A 582 1.03 19.10 -17.89
CA VAL A 582 -0.24 18.44 -18.20
C VAL A 582 -1.07 19.30 -19.16
N LEU A 583 -1.24 18.79 -20.38
CA LEU A 583 -2.08 19.38 -21.42
C LEU A 583 -3.45 18.69 -21.45
N ILE A 584 -4.52 19.46 -21.28
CA ILE A 584 -5.90 19.00 -21.40
C ILE A 584 -6.49 19.70 -22.62
N ASP A 585 -6.57 18.97 -23.74
CA ASP A 585 -6.98 19.49 -25.04
C ASP A 585 -8.33 18.88 -25.49
N GLY A 586 -9.41 19.63 -25.34
CA GLY A 586 -10.70 19.22 -25.90
C GLY A 586 -10.81 19.35 -27.42
N THR A 587 -9.89 20.04 -28.08
CA THR A 587 -9.96 20.35 -29.52
C THR A 587 -9.31 19.31 -30.42
N GLY A 588 -8.37 18.52 -29.87
CA GLY A 588 -7.53 17.59 -30.61
C GLY A 588 -6.48 18.24 -31.51
N LYS A 589 -6.37 19.58 -31.49
CA LYS A 589 -5.47 20.37 -32.35
C LYS A 589 -4.14 20.71 -31.68
N LEU A 590 -4.07 20.58 -30.36
CA LEU A 590 -2.86 20.84 -29.56
C LEU A 590 -2.14 19.52 -29.24
N SER A 591 -2.83 18.38 -29.36
CA SER A 591 -2.25 17.05 -29.35
C SER A 591 -1.60 16.67 -30.69
N VAL A 592 -0.58 15.80 -30.67
CA VAL A 592 0.06 15.25 -31.89
C VAL A 592 -0.99 14.57 -32.77
N ALA A 593 -0.99 14.89 -34.07
CA ALA A 593 -2.09 14.57 -34.98
C ALA A 593 -2.41 13.07 -35.08
N SER A 594 -3.70 12.74 -34.91
CA SER A 594 -4.30 11.50 -35.38
C SER A 594 -4.13 11.38 -36.91
N GLN A 595 -3.72 10.21 -37.40
CA GLN A 595 -3.77 9.90 -38.83
C GLN A 595 -5.21 10.05 -39.33
N SER A 596 -5.41 11.00 -40.25
CA SER A 596 -6.71 11.35 -40.82
C SER A 596 -7.39 10.13 -41.46
N ASN A 597 -8.53 9.70 -40.93
CA ASN A 597 -9.49 8.91 -41.69
C ASN A 597 -10.36 9.87 -42.53
N THR A 598 -9.97 10.06 -43.78
CA THR A 598 -10.76 10.76 -44.80
C THR A 598 -12.03 9.96 -45.10
N GLY A 599 -13.12 10.26 -44.38
CA GLY A 599 -14.41 9.62 -44.64
C GLY A 599 -15.48 9.99 -43.62
N ALA A 600 -15.92 11.25 -43.58
CA ALA A 600 -17.14 11.62 -42.85
C ALA A 600 -18.14 12.30 -43.80
N THR A 601 -19.24 11.59 -44.01
CA THR A 601 -20.48 12.05 -44.62
C THR A 601 -21.14 13.16 -43.79
N ASN A 602 -21.96 14.00 -44.44
CA ASN A 602 -22.69 15.11 -43.83
C ASN A 602 -23.52 14.68 -42.60
N ILE A 603 -23.08 15.02 -41.39
CA ILE A 603 -23.85 14.92 -40.14
C ILE A 603 -24.19 16.35 -39.66
N PRO A 604 -25.43 16.63 -39.21
CA PRO A 604 -25.84 17.97 -38.77
C PRO A 604 -25.03 18.48 -37.55
N ARG A 605 -24.79 19.80 -37.54
CA ARG A 605 -23.87 20.54 -36.67
C ARG A 605 -24.13 20.39 -35.16
N GLU A 606 -25.35 20.03 -34.74
CA GLU A 606 -25.70 19.79 -33.33
C GLU A 606 -25.28 18.40 -32.82
N LEU A 607 -25.09 17.40 -33.69
CA LEU A 607 -24.60 16.06 -33.29
C LEU A 607 -23.06 15.97 -33.22
N ILE A 608 -22.35 16.95 -33.75
CA ILE A 608 -20.88 17.05 -33.71
C ILE A 608 -20.41 17.51 -32.31
N ILE A 609 -21.29 18.14 -31.53
CA ILE A 609 -20.99 18.69 -30.19
C ILE A 609 -20.69 17.60 -29.13
N GLN A 610 -20.96 16.31 -29.41
CA GLN A 610 -20.71 15.22 -28.47
C GLN A 610 -19.41 14.42 -28.69
N ARG A 611 -18.66 14.63 -29.78
CA ARG A 611 -17.44 13.83 -30.07
C ARG A 611 -16.10 14.54 -29.81
N ASP A 612 -16.09 15.86 -29.62
CA ASP A 612 -14.85 16.65 -29.51
C ASP A 612 -14.75 17.39 -28.16
N ARG A 613 -14.91 16.68 -27.03
CA ARG A 613 -14.83 17.32 -25.70
C ARG A 613 -14.08 16.45 -24.70
N THR A 614 -13.15 17.06 -23.98
CA THR A 614 -12.56 16.46 -22.78
C THR A 614 -13.46 16.81 -21.59
N LEU A 615 -13.93 15.78 -20.87
CA LEU A 615 -14.94 15.89 -19.83
C LEU A 615 -14.48 15.16 -18.57
N ASP A 616 -14.71 15.76 -17.41
CA ASP A 616 -14.45 15.15 -16.10
C ASP A 616 -13.00 14.69 -15.97
N VAL A 617 -12.11 15.66 -15.79
CA VAL A 617 -10.69 15.41 -15.58
C VAL A 617 -10.32 15.82 -14.16
N THR A 618 -9.68 14.91 -13.44
CA THR A 618 -9.13 15.17 -12.10
C THR A 618 -7.61 15.11 -12.17
N VAL A 619 -6.95 16.15 -11.67
CA VAL A 619 -5.51 16.22 -11.45
C VAL A 619 -5.30 16.44 -9.96
N GLU A 620 -4.87 15.40 -9.25
CA GLU A 620 -4.84 15.39 -7.79
C GLU A 620 -3.52 14.84 -7.23
N ASP A 621 -2.96 15.53 -6.23
CA ASP A 621 -1.75 15.12 -5.52
C ASP A 621 -0.51 14.97 -6.43
N LEU A 622 -0.41 15.78 -7.49
CA LEU A 622 0.78 15.80 -8.34
C LEU A 622 1.83 16.79 -7.83
N VAL A 623 3.10 16.47 -8.10
CA VAL A 623 4.22 17.41 -8.02
C VAL A 623 4.65 17.79 -9.44
N ILE A 624 4.39 19.01 -9.89
CA ILE A 624 4.66 19.42 -11.27
C ILE A 624 5.77 20.47 -11.30
N THR A 625 6.80 20.21 -12.09
CA THR A 625 7.87 21.17 -12.40
C THR A 625 7.81 21.54 -13.88
N ALA A 626 7.89 22.84 -14.18
CA ALA A 626 7.90 23.35 -15.54
C ALA A 626 8.63 24.71 -15.60
N SER A 627 8.95 25.18 -16.80
CA SER A 627 9.77 26.39 -16.98
C SER A 627 9.07 27.47 -17.83
N THR A 628 9.17 27.39 -19.17
CA THR A 628 8.82 28.50 -20.08
C THR A 628 7.35 28.49 -20.56
N VAL A 629 6.61 27.42 -20.31
CA VAL A 629 5.17 27.25 -20.62
C VAL A 629 4.42 26.68 -19.39
N PRO A 630 3.07 26.67 -19.34
CA PRO A 630 2.34 26.23 -18.16
C PRO A 630 2.66 24.83 -17.66
N ALA A 631 2.67 24.67 -16.33
CA ALA A 631 2.63 23.36 -15.71
C ALA A 631 1.32 22.62 -16.03
N ILE A 632 0.18 23.32 -16.05
CA ILE A 632 -1.11 22.78 -16.50
C ILE A 632 -1.74 23.74 -17.50
N LEU A 633 -2.05 23.26 -18.70
CA LEU A 633 -2.81 23.99 -19.71
C LEU A 633 -4.12 23.25 -19.99
N ALA A 634 -5.25 23.93 -19.75
CA ALA A 634 -6.56 23.40 -20.04
C ALA A 634 -7.28 24.23 -21.10
N ASP A 635 -7.71 23.58 -22.17
CA ASP A 635 -8.56 24.18 -23.20
C ASP A 635 -9.72 23.27 -23.59
N THR A 636 -10.88 23.87 -23.78
CA THR A 636 -12.09 23.16 -24.21
C THR A 636 -12.45 21.98 -23.28
N VAL A 637 -12.41 22.21 -21.97
CA VAL A 637 -12.72 21.19 -20.95
C VAL A 637 -14.01 21.49 -20.20
N THR A 638 -14.75 20.45 -19.80
CA THR A 638 -15.90 20.57 -18.89
C THR A 638 -15.64 19.71 -17.65
N LEU A 639 -15.93 20.24 -16.46
CA LEU A 639 -15.71 19.55 -15.18
C LEU A 639 -14.22 19.19 -14.99
N LEU A 640 -13.38 20.20 -14.73
CA LEU A 640 -11.96 20.00 -14.43
C LEU A 640 -11.71 20.27 -12.96
N GLN A 641 -11.12 19.30 -12.26
CA GLN A 641 -10.66 19.44 -10.89
C GLN A 641 -9.13 19.42 -10.87
N ILE A 642 -8.52 20.48 -10.33
CA ILE A 642 -7.10 20.57 -10.05
C ILE A 642 -6.98 20.74 -8.54
N GLU A 643 -6.69 19.67 -7.83
CA GLU A 643 -6.80 19.60 -6.37
C GLU A 643 -5.50 19.14 -5.68
N SER A 644 -5.11 19.79 -4.59
CA SER A 644 -4.00 19.34 -3.73
C SER A 644 -2.64 19.17 -4.43
N ASN A 645 -2.39 19.86 -5.54
CA ASN A 645 -1.13 19.75 -6.29
C ASN A 645 -0.06 20.71 -5.76
N ARG A 646 1.20 20.35 -5.97
CA ARG A 646 2.37 21.21 -5.74
C ARG A 646 3.03 21.55 -7.07
N ILE A 647 2.97 22.82 -7.47
CA ILE A 647 3.48 23.29 -8.75
C ILE A 647 4.65 24.24 -8.50
N ALA A 648 5.82 23.92 -9.05
CA ALA A 648 7.01 24.75 -8.99
C ALA A 648 7.43 25.16 -10.40
N MET A 649 7.47 26.47 -10.65
CA MET A 649 7.89 27.02 -11.92
C MET A 649 9.34 27.51 -11.83
N GLU A 650 10.16 27.23 -12.82
CA GLU A 650 11.48 27.85 -12.92
C GLU A 650 11.33 29.34 -13.25
N ASN A 651 12.10 30.19 -12.54
CA ASN A 651 12.10 31.63 -12.81
C ASN A 651 12.99 31.99 -14.00
N VAL A 652 12.67 31.43 -15.17
CA VAL A 652 13.30 31.79 -16.45
C VAL A 652 12.45 32.82 -17.19
N ALA A 653 13.09 33.65 -18.01
CA ALA A 653 12.37 34.43 -19.01
C ALA A 653 11.88 33.49 -20.10
N ALA A 654 10.63 33.65 -20.55
CA ALA A 654 10.12 32.91 -21.71
C ALA A 654 11.07 33.15 -22.90
N ARG A 655 11.66 32.08 -23.45
CA ARG A 655 12.64 32.17 -24.53
C ARG A 655 11.97 32.32 -25.90
N TYR A 656 11.37 33.48 -26.19
CA TYR A 656 10.90 33.77 -27.56
C TYR A 656 11.16 35.24 -27.94
N LEU A 657 12.23 35.47 -28.71
CA LEU A 657 12.79 36.77 -29.08
C LEU A 657 11.86 37.66 -29.93
N GLU A 658 12.14 38.96 -29.79
CA GLU A 658 11.35 40.16 -30.06
C GLU A 658 10.77 40.44 -31.46
N TRP A 659 9.78 41.33 -31.40
CA TRP A 659 9.26 42.18 -32.46
C TRP A 659 10.24 43.34 -32.75
N LEU A 660 10.98 43.30 -33.87
CA LEU A 660 11.84 44.41 -34.29
C LEU A 660 11.00 45.53 -34.97
N PRO A 661 11.16 46.81 -34.58
CA PRO A 661 10.62 47.93 -35.35
C PRO A 661 11.17 47.94 -36.79
N ALA A 662 10.36 48.37 -37.77
CA ALA A 662 10.78 48.43 -39.17
C ALA A 662 12.06 49.25 -39.41
N THR A 663 12.37 50.20 -38.52
CA THR A 663 13.63 50.98 -38.54
C THR A 663 14.86 50.16 -38.15
N VAL A 664 14.71 49.18 -37.25
CA VAL A 664 15.80 48.32 -36.78
C VAL A 664 16.14 47.23 -37.81
N GLN A 665 15.15 46.75 -38.56
CA GLN A 665 15.39 45.84 -39.71
C GLN A 665 16.27 46.48 -40.80
N LEU A 666 16.17 47.80 -40.99
CA LEU A 666 16.97 48.53 -41.99
C LEU A 666 18.40 48.83 -41.54
N ASP A 667 18.67 48.86 -40.23
CA ASP A 667 20.02 49.03 -39.69
C ASP A 667 20.73 47.70 -39.47
N ILE A 668 20.00 46.63 -39.13
CA ILE A 668 20.54 45.25 -39.10
C ILE A 668 20.93 44.79 -40.52
N ALA A 669 20.22 45.23 -41.57
CA ALA A 669 20.57 44.95 -42.96
C ALA A 669 21.86 45.63 -43.46
N LYS A 670 22.49 46.51 -42.65
CA LYS A 670 23.72 47.24 -43.01
C LYS A 670 24.99 46.68 -42.37
N GLU A 671 24.91 45.72 -41.43
CA GLU A 671 26.10 45.08 -40.89
C GLU A 671 26.52 43.85 -41.71
N PRO A 672 27.76 43.79 -42.21
CA PRO A 672 28.30 42.60 -42.82
C PRO A 672 28.91 41.68 -41.75
N GLN A 673 28.51 40.40 -41.78
CA GLN A 673 29.09 39.21 -41.11
C GLN A 673 28.43 38.79 -39.77
N SER A 674 27.43 37.90 -39.81
CA SER A 674 27.58 36.44 -39.59
C SER A 674 26.32 35.78 -38.99
N GLY A 675 25.64 34.94 -39.77
CA GLY A 675 25.11 33.65 -39.29
C GLY A 675 23.75 33.53 -38.60
N GLY A 676 22.87 34.54 -38.60
CA GLY A 676 21.50 34.40 -38.06
C GLY A 676 20.47 34.13 -39.16
N THR A 677 19.97 32.89 -39.28
CA THR A 677 18.83 32.54 -40.13
C THR A 677 17.57 33.28 -39.69
N GLY A 678 16.98 34.07 -40.58
CA GLY A 678 15.69 34.71 -40.37
C GLY A 678 14.59 33.67 -40.17
N LEU A 679 13.81 33.82 -39.08
CA LEU A 679 12.65 32.99 -38.80
C LEU A 679 11.39 33.74 -39.25
N THR A 680 10.74 33.19 -40.27
CA THR A 680 9.38 33.51 -40.71
C THR A 680 8.43 32.47 -40.12
N GLY A 681 7.55 32.86 -39.19
CA GLY A 681 6.53 31.96 -38.65
C GLY A 681 5.86 32.50 -37.40
N ILE A 682 4.54 32.33 -37.32
CA ILE A 682 3.70 32.64 -36.15
C ILE A 682 3.85 31.45 -35.20
N ALA A 683 4.46 31.63 -34.03
CA ALA A 683 4.42 30.61 -32.98
C ALA A 683 3.09 30.76 -32.21
N SER A 684 2.33 29.68 -32.03
CA SER A 684 1.17 29.71 -31.14
C SER A 684 1.67 29.85 -29.70
N PHE A 685 1.31 30.94 -29.05
CA PHE A 685 1.85 31.27 -27.72
C PHE A 685 1.03 30.58 -26.63
N VAL A 686 1.62 30.29 -25.48
CA VAL A 686 0.91 29.95 -24.25
C VAL A 686 1.40 30.91 -23.17
N ALA A 687 0.55 31.30 -22.22
CA ALA A 687 0.97 32.22 -21.16
C ALA A 687 1.91 31.47 -20.21
N PRO A 688 3.18 31.90 -20.00
CA PRO A 688 4.04 31.27 -19.01
C PRO A 688 3.39 31.39 -17.64
N GLY A 689 3.33 30.32 -16.84
CA GLY A 689 2.61 30.35 -15.57
C GLY A 689 2.44 29.00 -14.92
N GLY A 690 1.80 28.94 -13.76
CA GLY A 690 1.47 27.65 -13.14
C GLY A 690 0.34 26.95 -13.91
N ILE A 691 -0.84 27.57 -13.92
CA ILE A 691 -2.05 27.01 -14.54
C ILE A 691 -2.60 28.02 -15.54
N GLN A 692 -2.91 27.59 -16.75
CA GLN A 692 -3.69 28.38 -17.70
C GLN A 692 -5.04 27.70 -17.99
N ILE A 693 -6.12 28.44 -17.78
CA ILE A 693 -7.48 28.05 -18.14
C ILE A 693 -7.85 28.84 -19.41
N ALA A 694 -7.66 28.21 -20.56
CA ALA A 694 -7.92 28.81 -21.86
C ALA A 694 -9.41 28.67 -22.26
N GLY A 695 -9.85 29.57 -23.13
CA GLY A 695 -11.11 29.47 -23.84
C GLY A 695 -10.87 29.19 -25.32
N THR A 696 -11.77 28.46 -25.96
CA THR A 696 -11.72 28.24 -27.41
C THR A 696 -12.72 29.11 -28.15
N SER A 697 -12.36 29.61 -29.32
CA SER A 697 -13.33 30.22 -30.25
C SER A 697 -13.96 29.20 -31.23
N THR A 698 -13.52 27.94 -31.17
CA THR A 698 -14.05 26.83 -31.96
C THR A 698 -14.37 25.65 -31.04
N GLY A 699 -15.62 25.57 -30.57
CA GLY A 699 -16.06 24.49 -29.70
C GLY A 699 -16.94 24.99 -28.57
N ALA A 700 -17.16 24.14 -27.58
CA ALA A 700 -17.88 24.52 -26.39
C ALA A 700 -16.97 25.28 -25.40
N PRO A 701 -17.51 26.21 -24.61
CA PRO A 701 -16.70 26.95 -23.65
C PRO A 701 -16.15 26.04 -22.56
N THR A 702 -14.91 26.32 -22.14
CA THR A 702 -14.31 25.77 -20.93
C THR A 702 -15.19 26.15 -19.73
N ARG A 703 -15.67 25.15 -19.00
CA ARG A 703 -16.63 25.37 -17.92
C ARG A 703 -16.47 24.41 -16.75
N ASP A 704 -16.95 24.84 -15.60
CA ASP A 704 -16.95 24.05 -14.36
C ASP A 704 -15.52 23.62 -13.98
N VAL A 705 -14.64 24.61 -13.83
CA VAL A 705 -13.23 24.39 -13.48
C VAL A 705 -12.98 24.77 -12.03
N PHE A 706 -12.41 23.84 -11.27
CA PHE A 706 -12.17 23.94 -9.85
C PHE A 706 -10.68 23.81 -9.58
N VAL A 707 -10.04 24.91 -9.15
CA VAL A 707 -8.64 24.94 -8.71
C VAL A 707 -8.64 25.08 -7.19
N ILE A 708 -8.40 23.98 -6.49
CA ILE A 708 -8.64 23.86 -5.05
C ILE A 708 -7.39 23.36 -4.30
N GLU A 709 -7.03 24.00 -3.19
CA GLU A 709 -6.00 23.48 -2.25
C GLU A 709 -4.61 23.23 -2.86
N ASN A 710 -4.26 23.91 -3.96
CA ASN A 710 -2.95 23.78 -4.58
C ASN A 710 -1.91 24.72 -3.94
N GLU A 711 -0.65 24.30 -3.91
CA GLU A 711 0.50 25.16 -3.65
C GLU A 711 1.24 25.45 -4.95
N ILE A 712 1.35 26.72 -5.32
CA ILE A 712 1.99 27.14 -6.57
C ILE A 712 3.03 28.22 -6.30
N ASP A 713 4.27 27.97 -6.74
CA ASP A 713 5.44 28.78 -6.47
C ASP A 713 6.20 29.18 -7.75
N SER A 714 6.76 30.39 -7.73
CA SER A 714 7.81 30.86 -8.64
C SER A 714 7.42 31.00 -10.13
N ALA A 715 6.17 31.32 -10.45
CA ALA A 715 5.76 31.56 -11.84
C ALA A 715 6.39 32.84 -12.42
N GLY A 716 7.10 32.74 -13.55
CA GLY A 716 7.72 33.87 -14.25
C GLY A 716 6.74 34.97 -14.74
N TRP A 717 5.42 34.69 -14.70
CA TRP A 717 4.33 35.60 -15.07
C TRP A 717 3.11 35.29 -14.18
N ASN A 718 1.94 34.89 -14.71
CA ASN A 718 0.74 34.66 -13.91
C ASN A 718 0.86 33.32 -13.19
N VAL A 719 0.42 33.23 -11.93
CA VAL A 719 0.30 31.89 -11.33
C VAL A 719 -0.88 31.15 -11.93
N ILE A 720 -2.06 31.77 -11.92
CA ILE A 720 -3.25 31.28 -12.61
C ILE A 720 -3.63 32.29 -13.70
N THR A 721 -3.52 31.86 -14.95
CA THR A 721 -3.92 32.65 -16.13
C THR A 721 -5.35 32.30 -16.55
N LEU A 722 -6.18 33.32 -16.66
CA LEU A 722 -7.56 33.24 -17.12
C LEU A 722 -7.69 33.70 -18.57
N GLY A 723 -8.17 32.80 -19.42
CA GLY A 723 -8.44 33.04 -20.82
C GLY A 723 -7.25 32.83 -21.73
N SER A 724 -7.49 33.12 -22.99
CA SER A 724 -6.56 33.01 -24.12
C SER A 724 -7.00 34.00 -25.19
N VAL A 725 -6.17 34.18 -26.21
CA VAL A 725 -6.50 34.95 -27.41
C VAL A 725 -6.60 34.05 -28.63
N ALA A 726 -7.42 34.46 -29.58
CA ALA A 726 -7.55 33.83 -30.89
C ALA A 726 -7.04 34.79 -31.98
N ILE A 727 -6.44 34.23 -33.04
CA ILE A 727 -5.99 34.99 -34.20
C ILE A 727 -7.01 34.78 -35.31
N LEU A 728 -7.59 35.88 -35.79
CA LEU A 728 -8.45 35.90 -36.97
C LEU A 728 -7.62 36.29 -38.19
N ASP A 729 -7.67 35.48 -39.25
CA ASP A 729 -7.06 35.80 -40.53
C ASP A 729 -7.74 37.03 -41.19
N SER A 730 -7.23 37.46 -42.35
CA SER A 730 -7.79 38.61 -43.09
C SER A 730 -9.25 38.41 -43.55
N ASN A 731 -9.75 37.17 -43.53
CA ASN A 731 -11.13 36.82 -43.88
C ASN A 731 -12.03 36.69 -42.64
N GLY A 732 -11.48 36.87 -41.43
CA GLY A 732 -12.19 36.71 -40.17
C GLY A 732 -12.30 35.27 -39.68
N ASN A 733 -11.59 34.30 -40.28
CA ASN A 733 -11.56 32.92 -39.81
C ASN A 733 -10.53 32.76 -38.69
N ASN A 734 -10.87 32.01 -37.64
CA ASN A 734 -9.91 31.65 -36.62
C ASN A 734 -8.85 30.69 -37.18
N THR A 735 -7.57 30.98 -36.93
CA THR A 735 -6.45 30.12 -37.34
C THR A 735 -6.32 28.84 -36.49
N GLY A 736 -7.10 28.71 -35.41
CA GLY A 736 -7.31 27.45 -34.70
C GLY A 736 -6.28 27.11 -33.62
N GLY A 737 -5.21 27.91 -33.47
CA GLY A 737 -4.27 27.78 -32.35
C GLY A 737 -4.72 28.59 -31.13
N ILE A 738 -4.53 28.05 -29.93
CA ILE A 738 -4.55 28.88 -28.71
C ILE A 738 -3.33 29.80 -28.79
N SER A 739 -3.54 31.08 -28.52
CA SER A 739 -2.45 32.03 -28.32
C SER A 739 -2.56 32.64 -26.92
N GLY A 740 -1.45 32.63 -26.19
CA GLY A 740 -1.22 33.41 -24.98
C GLY A 740 -0.87 34.87 -25.35
N THR A 741 -0.58 35.69 -24.35
CA THR A 741 -0.06 37.02 -24.62
C THR A 741 1.43 36.94 -24.98
N THR A 742 1.85 37.67 -26.00
CA THR A 742 3.27 37.93 -26.25
C THR A 742 3.72 39.00 -25.27
N VAL A 743 4.49 38.59 -24.26
CA VAL A 743 5.35 39.54 -23.57
C VAL A 743 6.40 39.95 -24.60
N GLN A 744 6.62 41.25 -24.84
CA GLN A 744 7.86 41.65 -25.50
C GLN A 744 9.00 41.12 -24.63
N VAL A 745 9.66 40.05 -25.08
CA VAL A 745 10.72 39.41 -24.31
C VAL A 745 11.85 40.41 -24.19
N PRO A 746 12.11 40.90 -22.97
CA PRO A 746 13.23 41.79 -22.75
C PRO A 746 14.52 40.96 -22.88
N GLY A 747 15.60 41.55 -23.39
CA GLY A 747 16.88 40.86 -23.44
C GLY A 747 17.34 40.41 -22.04
N PRO A 748 18.41 39.60 -21.91
CA PRO A 748 18.91 39.13 -20.61
C PRO A 748 19.33 40.22 -19.61
N CYS A 749 19.19 41.51 -19.95
CA CYS A 749 19.51 42.69 -19.12
C CYS A 749 18.30 43.60 -18.82
N ASP A 750 17.12 43.33 -19.37
CA ASP A 750 15.96 44.22 -19.22
C ASP A 750 15.03 43.74 -18.10
N THR A 751 14.55 44.68 -17.27
CA THR A 751 13.85 44.38 -16.01
C THR A 751 12.32 44.48 -16.08
N THR A 752 11.73 44.73 -17.26
CA THR A 752 10.35 45.25 -17.35
C THR A 752 9.32 44.42 -18.14
N ILE A 753 8.02 44.46 -17.77
CA ILE A 753 6.90 43.69 -18.40
C ILE A 753 5.63 44.53 -18.71
N THR A 754 4.80 44.10 -19.69
CA THR A 754 3.49 44.71 -20.04
C THR A 754 2.34 43.67 -20.15
N LEU A 755 1.12 44.08 -19.79
CA LEU A 755 -0.14 43.30 -19.85
C LEU A 755 -1.02 43.63 -21.07
N GLN A 756 -0.62 44.58 -21.90
CA GLN A 756 -1.46 45.07 -22.98
C GLN A 756 -1.38 44.18 -24.22
N ILE A 757 -2.53 43.74 -24.73
CA ILE A 757 -2.65 42.93 -25.95
C ILE A 757 -2.81 43.85 -27.17
N PRO A 758 -2.00 43.69 -28.24
CA PRO A 758 -2.19 44.42 -29.49
C PRO A 758 -3.44 43.95 -30.24
N SER A 759 -4.11 44.85 -30.96
CA SER A 759 -5.36 44.55 -31.70
C SER A 759 -5.16 43.94 -33.09
N THR A 760 -3.94 44.02 -33.62
CA THR A 760 -3.54 43.48 -34.94
C THR A 760 -2.34 42.57 -34.76
N ASN A 761 -2.25 41.47 -35.51
CA ASN A 761 -1.05 40.64 -35.53
C ASN A 761 -0.07 41.18 -36.58
N PRO A 762 1.08 41.72 -36.15
CA PRO A 762 2.06 42.31 -37.05
C PRO A 762 2.70 41.41 -38.09
N GLY A 763 2.85 40.11 -37.77
CA GLY A 763 3.51 39.13 -38.63
C GLY A 763 2.65 38.73 -39.82
N GLN A 764 1.36 39.09 -39.81
CA GLN A 764 0.41 38.84 -40.88
C GLN A 764 -0.49 40.07 -41.09
N PRO A 765 -0.10 41.00 -41.98
CA PRO A 765 -0.89 42.19 -42.28
C PRO A 765 -2.35 41.84 -42.63
N GLY A 766 -3.30 42.40 -41.88
CA GLY A 766 -4.73 42.15 -42.04
C GLY A 766 -5.35 41.16 -41.05
N SER A 767 -4.54 40.45 -40.26
CA SER A 767 -5.03 39.57 -39.18
C SER A 767 -5.26 40.34 -37.86
N ARG A 768 -6.27 39.91 -37.09
CA ARG A 768 -6.71 40.54 -35.84
C ARG A 768 -6.53 39.59 -34.67
N ILE A 769 -6.17 40.14 -33.51
CA ILE A 769 -6.12 39.38 -32.26
C ILE A 769 -7.39 39.71 -31.46
N VAL A 770 -8.10 38.68 -31.04
CA VAL A 770 -9.36 38.80 -30.30
C VAL A 770 -9.34 37.95 -29.03
N ALA A 771 -10.21 38.22 -28.07
CA ALA A 771 -10.39 37.35 -26.93
C ALA A 771 -10.94 36.00 -27.42
N ALA A 772 -10.42 34.91 -26.86
CA ALA A 772 -10.98 33.59 -27.14
C ALA A 772 -12.30 33.37 -26.36
N GLY A 773 -12.87 32.17 -26.46
CA GLY A 773 -14.20 31.87 -25.92
C GLY A 773 -14.37 32.19 -24.43
N ASN A 774 -15.62 32.46 -24.05
CA ASN A 774 -16.02 32.76 -22.67
C ASN A 774 -15.70 31.60 -21.72
N LEU A 775 -15.19 31.91 -20.52
CA LEU A 775 -15.03 30.94 -19.43
C LEU A 775 -16.28 30.94 -18.55
N VAL A 776 -16.74 29.77 -18.09
CA VAL A 776 -17.99 29.66 -17.32
C VAL A 776 -17.79 28.87 -16.03
N ASN A 777 -18.27 29.37 -14.89
CA ASN A 777 -18.21 28.71 -13.59
C ASN A 777 -16.79 28.26 -13.21
N ILE A 778 -15.94 29.23 -12.91
CA ILE A 778 -14.55 29.02 -12.49
C ILE A 778 -14.45 29.26 -10.99
N GLN A 779 -13.89 28.31 -10.26
CA GLN A 779 -13.68 28.40 -8.82
C GLN A 779 -12.20 28.23 -8.48
N ILE A 780 -11.63 29.21 -7.81
CA ILE A 780 -10.25 29.22 -7.35
C ILE A 780 -10.29 29.36 -5.84
N ASN A 781 -10.16 28.24 -5.12
CA ASN A 781 -10.44 28.18 -3.70
C ASN A 781 -9.29 27.60 -2.89
N ARG A 782 -8.97 28.19 -1.73
CA ARG A 782 -8.02 27.60 -0.75
C ARG A 782 -6.60 27.32 -1.28
N ASN A 783 -6.17 28.00 -2.35
CA ASN A 783 -4.82 27.82 -2.89
C ASN A 783 -3.79 28.69 -2.15
N ARG A 784 -2.53 28.25 -2.15
CA ARG A 784 -1.37 29.01 -1.70
C ARG A 784 -0.54 29.43 -2.91
N ILE A 785 -0.57 30.73 -3.22
CA ILE A 785 0.08 31.33 -4.38
C ILE A 785 1.22 32.23 -3.91
N ARG A 786 2.44 32.02 -4.40
CA ARG A 786 3.61 32.82 -4.02
C ARG A 786 4.58 33.07 -5.17
N ASN A 787 5.35 34.14 -5.04
CA ASN A 787 6.54 34.43 -5.85
C ASN A 787 6.26 34.59 -7.35
N THR A 788 5.26 35.39 -7.71
CA THR A 788 4.85 35.57 -9.11
C THR A 788 5.54 36.75 -9.77
N GLY A 789 5.89 36.59 -11.05
CA GLY A 789 6.45 37.63 -11.90
C GLY A 789 5.45 38.71 -12.32
N ALA A 790 4.13 38.42 -12.36
CA ALA A 790 3.09 39.44 -12.56
C ALA A 790 1.87 39.28 -11.65
N CYS A 791 0.67 38.89 -12.15
CA CYS A 791 -0.48 38.72 -11.25
C CYS A 791 -0.47 37.32 -10.60
N GLY A 792 -0.97 37.21 -9.37
CA GLY A 792 -1.23 35.91 -8.76
C GLY A 792 -2.31 35.18 -9.56
N ILE A 793 -3.47 35.81 -9.65
CA ILE A 793 -4.56 35.37 -10.51
C ILE A 793 -4.81 36.50 -11.50
N GLY A 794 -4.69 36.26 -12.80
CA GLY A 794 -4.78 37.31 -13.81
C GLY A 794 -5.34 36.85 -15.14
N PRO A 795 -5.87 37.76 -15.97
CA PRO A 795 -6.18 37.42 -17.35
C PRO A 795 -4.91 37.17 -18.15
N VAL A 796 -5.04 36.52 -19.29
CA VAL A 796 -3.97 36.44 -20.30
C VAL A 796 -3.45 37.82 -20.71
N GLY A 797 -4.28 38.86 -20.64
CA GLY A 797 -3.90 40.26 -20.81
C GLY A 797 -5.13 41.16 -20.97
N PHE A 798 -4.90 42.45 -21.20
CA PHE A 798 -5.95 43.46 -21.41
C PHE A 798 -5.85 44.07 -22.81
N PHE A 799 -6.96 44.14 -23.53
CA PHE A 799 -7.03 44.83 -24.82
C PHE A 799 -7.12 46.36 -24.63
N ASP A 800 -6.63 47.13 -25.60
CA ASP A 800 -6.81 48.58 -25.61
C ASP A 800 -8.23 48.94 -26.08
N PRO A 801 -9.08 49.55 -25.23
CA PRO A 801 -10.45 49.94 -25.56
C PRO A 801 -10.51 51.02 -26.65
N LYS A 802 -9.42 51.76 -26.90
CA LYS A 802 -9.34 52.70 -28.04
C LYS A 802 -9.25 51.97 -29.38
N SER A 803 -8.81 50.71 -29.36
CA SER A 803 -8.60 49.89 -30.56
C SER A 803 -9.80 48.99 -30.92
N GLY A 804 -10.76 48.81 -30.01
CA GLY A 804 -11.99 48.04 -30.22
C GLY A 804 -12.63 47.57 -28.90
N PRO A 805 -13.88 47.05 -28.92
CA PRO A 805 -14.61 46.61 -27.72
C PRO A 805 -14.21 45.20 -27.23
N GLU A 806 -12.98 44.78 -27.44
CA GLU A 806 -12.54 43.40 -27.17
C GLU A 806 -12.19 43.21 -25.68
N ILE A 807 -12.69 42.16 -25.04
CA ILE A 807 -12.39 41.87 -23.63
C ILE A 807 -12.50 40.38 -23.31
N VAL A 808 -11.52 39.86 -22.55
CA VAL A 808 -11.60 38.51 -21.99
C VAL A 808 -12.80 38.46 -21.04
N SER A 809 -13.73 37.55 -21.30
CA SER A 809 -15.00 37.45 -20.60
C SER A 809 -15.09 36.17 -19.78
N ILE A 810 -15.61 36.30 -18.57
CA ILE A 810 -15.83 35.19 -17.63
C ILE A 810 -17.23 35.31 -17.03
N GLN A 811 -17.96 34.21 -16.96
CA GLN A 811 -19.25 34.12 -16.28
C GLN A 811 -19.11 33.24 -15.03
N ASN A 812 -19.54 33.74 -13.88
CA ASN A 812 -19.45 33.10 -12.57
C ASN A 812 -18.00 32.76 -12.18
N LEU A 813 -17.28 33.74 -11.64
CA LEU A 813 -15.93 33.55 -11.10
C LEU A 813 -15.96 33.69 -9.58
N THR A 814 -15.55 32.64 -8.87
CA THR A 814 -15.36 32.68 -7.42
C THR A 814 -13.89 32.51 -7.09
N ILE A 815 -13.32 33.48 -6.37
CA ILE A 815 -11.97 33.43 -5.83
C ILE A 815 -12.10 33.51 -4.31
N SER A 816 -11.91 32.39 -3.60
CA SER A 816 -12.14 32.36 -2.16
C SER A 816 -11.10 31.64 -1.30
N ALA A 817 -10.86 32.17 -0.10
CA ALA A 817 -9.99 31.53 0.89
C ALA A 817 -8.53 31.27 0.43
N ASN A 818 -8.04 31.97 -0.60
CA ASN A 818 -6.66 31.80 -1.07
C ASN A 818 -5.69 32.64 -0.24
N THR A 819 -4.46 32.16 -0.10
CA THR A 819 -3.33 32.96 0.40
C THR A 819 -2.45 33.34 -0.79
N ILE A 820 -2.34 34.65 -1.08
CA ILE A 820 -1.56 35.18 -2.21
C ILE A 820 -0.49 36.11 -1.65
N ALA A 821 0.78 35.79 -1.87
CA ALA A 821 1.91 36.55 -1.33
C ALA A 821 2.97 36.85 -2.39
N ARG A 822 3.66 37.98 -2.24
CA ARG A 822 4.84 38.33 -3.07
C ARG A 822 4.51 38.26 -4.56
N SER A 823 3.49 39.02 -4.97
CA SER A 823 3.10 39.16 -6.37
C SER A 823 3.82 40.29 -7.07
N LEU A 824 4.02 40.17 -8.38
CA LEU A 824 4.73 41.15 -9.22
C LEU A 824 6.19 41.36 -8.78
N LEU A 825 7.00 40.31 -8.81
CA LEU A 825 8.43 40.37 -8.48
C LEU A 825 9.34 40.87 -9.63
N ARG A 826 8.76 41.48 -10.66
CA ARG A 826 9.49 42.12 -11.77
C ARG A 826 9.20 43.61 -11.80
N GLU A 827 10.15 44.42 -12.25
CA GLU A 827 9.88 45.84 -12.46
C GLU A 827 8.84 45.98 -13.59
N VAL A 828 7.97 46.98 -13.50
CA VAL A 828 6.96 47.25 -14.54
C VAL A 828 7.45 48.42 -15.37
N THR A 829 7.44 48.31 -16.71
CA THR A 829 7.69 49.50 -17.54
C THR A 829 6.54 50.45 -17.29
N LEU A 830 6.80 51.75 -17.14
CA LEU A 830 5.75 52.75 -17.09
C LEU A 830 4.79 52.52 -18.26
N LEU A 831 3.59 52.06 -17.92
CA LEU A 831 2.50 51.98 -18.88
C LEU A 831 2.35 53.38 -19.45
N ALA A 832 2.48 53.52 -20.77
CA ALA A 832 2.08 54.76 -21.43
C ALA A 832 0.68 55.11 -20.92
N GLN A 833 0.42 56.39 -20.66
CA GLN A 833 -0.78 56.95 -20.00
C GLN A 833 -2.15 56.57 -20.62
N SER A 834 -2.19 55.63 -21.57
CA SER A 834 -3.33 55.12 -22.31
C SER A 834 -3.73 53.67 -22.01
N SER A 835 -3.02 52.90 -21.18
CA SER A 835 -3.40 51.51 -20.90
C SER A 835 -4.53 51.39 -19.87
N SER A 836 -5.47 50.48 -20.09
CA SER A 836 -6.62 50.21 -19.21
C SER A 836 -6.41 49.01 -18.28
N GLY A 837 -5.29 48.30 -18.40
CA GLY A 837 -4.91 47.19 -17.53
C GLY A 837 -4.12 47.64 -16.30
N ALA A 838 -4.09 46.78 -15.28
CA ALA A 838 -3.23 46.94 -14.10
C ALA A 838 -2.68 45.58 -13.67
N PHE A 839 -1.55 45.60 -12.94
CA PHE A 839 -1.01 44.44 -12.26
C PHE A 839 -1.55 44.36 -10.83
N GLY A 840 -1.55 43.16 -10.25
CA GLY A 840 -2.02 42.96 -8.89
C GLY A 840 -2.03 41.51 -8.42
N ALA A 841 -2.32 41.29 -7.14
CA ALA A 841 -2.42 39.92 -6.62
C ALA A 841 -3.62 39.18 -7.26
N ILE A 842 -4.75 39.86 -7.40
CA ILE A 842 -5.91 39.41 -8.19
C ILE A 842 -6.22 40.48 -9.24
N CYS A 843 -6.17 40.10 -10.51
CA CYS A 843 -6.49 40.91 -11.67
C CYS A 843 -7.62 40.21 -12.43
N VAL A 844 -8.75 40.87 -12.66
CA VAL A 844 -9.83 40.29 -13.47
C VAL A 844 -10.29 41.24 -14.59
N PRO A 845 -10.60 40.71 -15.80
CA PRO A 845 -11.01 41.48 -16.96
C PRO A 845 -12.50 41.82 -16.88
N TYR A 846 -13.34 41.29 -17.78
CA TYR A 846 -14.79 41.34 -17.66
C TYR A 846 -15.30 40.09 -16.94
N VAL A 847 -16.05 40.29 -15.85
CA VAL A 847 -16.68 39.19 -15.12
C VAL A 847 -18.16 39.46 -14.84
N GLU A 848 -19.02 38.51 -15.21
CA GLU A 848 -20.40 38.42 -14.74
C GLU A 848 -20.47 37.53 -13.48
N ASN A 849 -21.12 38.01 -12.41
CA ASN A 849 -21.24 37.36 -11.11
C ASN A 849 -19.87 37.04 -10.48
N LEU A 850 -19.16 38.10 -10.08
CA LEU A 850 -17.83 38.01 -9.48
C LEU A 850 -17.93 37.91 -7.95
N VAL A 851 -17.32 36.88 -7.37
CA VAL A 851 -17.16 36.73 -5.91
C VAL A 851 -15.68 36.65 -5.58
N ILE A 852 -15.19 37.59 -4.77
CA ILE A 852 -13.84 37.58 -4.20
C ILE A 852 -13.99 37.65 -2.68
N ARG A 853 -13.77 36.55 -1.97
CA ARG A 853 -14.01 36.53 -0.52
C ARG A 853 -13.02 35.74 0.30
N ASP A 854 -12.84 36.11 1.55
CA ASP A 854 -12.04 35.34 2.52
C ASP A 854 -10.56 35.15 2.12
N ASN A 855 -10.02 35.92 1.15
CA ASN A 855 -8.63 35.78 0.71
C ASN A 855 -7.66 36.57 1.61
N ALA A 856 -6.45 36.06 1.79
CA ALA A 856 -5.33 36.76 2.44
C ALA A 856 -4.29 37.16 1.40
N ILE A 857 -4.14 38.45 1.15
CA ILE A 857 -3.23 39.04 0.16
C ILE A 857 -2.15 39.84 0.89
N THR A 858 -0.89 39.48 0.66
CA THR A 858 0.28 40.14 1.28
C THR A 858 1.36 40.49 0.26
N ASP A 859 2.01 41.64 0.44
CA ASP A 859 3.22 42.07 -0.28
C ASP A 859 3.09 41.96 -1.81
N PHE A 860 2.55 42.99 -2.46
CA PHE A 860 2.34 43.02 -3.91
C PHE A 860 3.07 44.20 -4.55
N GLY A 861 3.79 43.95 -5.65
CA GLY A 861 4.74 44.87 -6.26
C GLY A 861 6.18 44.42 -6.05
N PHE A 862 7.11 44.87 -6.89
CA PHE A 862 8.53 44.56 -6.74
C PHE A 862 9.10 45.31 -5.52
N ARG A 863 8.60 46.53 -5.30
CA ARG A 863 8.88 47.40 -4.15
C ARG A 863 7.59 47.93 -3.53
N ALA A 864 7.65 48.34 -2.27
CA ALA A 864 6.52 48.96 -1.59
C ALA A 864 6.14 50.28 -2.29
N GLY A 865 4.89 50.38 -2.73
CA GLY A 865 4.39 51.57 -3.42
C GLY A 865 4.65 51.59 -4.93
N ASP A 866 4.80 50.46 -5.59
CA ASP A 866 4.71 50.34 -7.06
C ASP A 866 3.26 50.57 -7.58
N PRO A 867 3.04 50.86 -8.87
CA PRO A 867 1.70 50.98 -9.47
C PRO A 867 1.03 49.61 -9.65
N VAL A 868 0.66 48.99 -8.52
CA VAL A 868 0.10 47.65 -8.42
C VAL A 868 -1.10 47.64 -7.48
N CYS A 869 -2.02 46.71 -7.70
CA CYS A 869 -3.22 46.54 -6.90
C CYS A 869 -3.17 45.27 -6.04
N GLY A 870 -3.84 45.27 -4.89
CA GLY A 870 -4.17 44.00 -4.23
C GLY A 870 -5.22 43.25 -5.05
N ILE A 871 -6.35 43.91 -5.29
CA ILE A 871 -7.44 43.44 -6.15
C ILE A 871 -7.72 44.50 -7.22
N PHE A 872 -7.66 44.13 -8.48
CA PHE A 872 -8.02 44.96 -9.63
C PHE A 872 -9.14 44.32 -10.45
N ILE A 873 -10.22 45.06 -10.65
CA ILE A 873 -11.37 44.67 -11.46
C ILE A 873 -11.54 45.71 -12.57
N LEU A 874 -11.34 45.31 -13.83
CA LEU A 874 -11.57 46.19 -14.97
C LEU A 874 -13.07 46.43 -15.18
N TYR A 875 -13.86 45.36 -15.25
CA TYR A 875 -15.31 45.46 -15.36
C TYR A 875 -15.98 44.28 -14.68
N GLY A 876 -16.90 44.56 -13.74
CA GLY A 876 -17.66 43.51 -13.07
C GLY A 876 -19.17 43.78 -13.06
N GLN A 877 -19.96 42.72 -13.27
CA GLN A 877 -21.40 42.73 -13.06
C GLN A 877 -21.74 41.87 -11.85
N ILE A 878 -22.49 42.42 -10.89
CA ILE A 878 -22.77 41.77 -9.58
C ILE A 878 -21.45 41.34 -8.90
N ILE A 879 -20.81 42.30 -8.23
CA ILE A 879 -19.54 42.10 -7.55
C ILE A 879 -19.77 41.93 -6.03
N ASP A 880 -19.30 40.82 -5.45
CA ASP A 880 -19.14 40.63 -4.00
C ASP A 880 -17.65 40.62 -3.65
N ILE A 881 -17.22 41.60 -2.86
CA ILE A 881 -15.89 41.63 -2.25
C ILE A 881 -16.07 41.64 -0.73
N SER A 882 -15.87 40.50 -0.07
CA SER A 882 -16.15 40.37 1.36
C SER A 882 -15.07 39.61 2.13
N ARG A 883 -14.76 40.06 3.36
CA ARG A 883 -13.83 39.38 4.29
C ARG A 883 -12.43 39.08 3.73
N ASN A 884 -11.95 39.83 2.75
CA ASN A 884 -10.56 39.73 2.29
C ASN A 884 -9.64 40.57 3.19
N GLN A 885 -8.44 40.06 3.46
CA GLN A 885 -7.33 40.81 4.04
C GLN A 885 -6.38 41.22 2.91
N VAL A 886 -6.20 42.53 2.69
CA VAL A 886 -5.23 43.06 1.72
C VAL A 886 -4.23 43.92 2.49
N LEU A 887 -2.99 43.44 2.60
CA LEU A 887 -1.98 44.04 3.46
C LEU A 887 -0.64 44.18 2.72
N GLU A 888 -0.02 45.35 2.80
CA GLU A 888 1.37 45.54 2.39
C GLU A 888 2.22 45.59 3.66
N THR A 889 3.07 44.58 3.89
CA THR A 889 3.84 44.46 5.14
C THR A 889 5.26 44.98 5.02
N ARG A 890 5.74 45.26 3.80
CA ARG A 890 7.10 45.78 3.57
C ARG A 890 7.21 47.24 4.01
N ASP A 891 8.41 47.62 4.44
CA ASP A 891 8.68 48.96 4.97
C ASP A 891 8.68 50.02 3.87
N TRP A 892 7.67 50.90 3.90
CA TRP A 892 7.52 52.04 2.99
C TRP A 892 8.63 53.08 3.11
N ASN A 893 9.37 53.11 4.22
CA ASN A 893 10.48 54.06 4.42
C ASN A 893 11.75 53.64 3.68
N LEU A 894 11.85 52.38 3.23
CA LEU A 894 12.94 51.89 2.42
C LEU A 894 12.78 52.25 0.93
N THR A 895 11.63 52.83 0.54
CA THR A 895 11.37 53.28 -0.82
C THR A 895 11.94 54.69 -1.06
N THR A 896 12.92 54.83 -1.97
CA THR A 896 13.49 56.14 -2.32
C THR A 896 12.45 57.07 -2.98
N GLN A 897 12.42 58.35 -2.58
CA GLN A 897 11.42 59.35 -3.01
C GLN A 897 11.34 59.60 -4.53
N GLU A 898 12.33 59.19 -5.33
CA GLU A 898 12.30 59.34 -6.80
C GLU A 898 11.26 58.44 -7.50
N SER A 899 10.70 57.46 -6.79
CA SER A 899 9.80 56.42 -7.34
C SER A 899 8.31 56.82 -7.43
N VAL A 900 7.91 57.96 -6.86
CA VAL A 900 6.50 58.30 -6.59
C VAL A 900 5.77 58.89 -7.81
N SER A 901 6.46 59.16 -8.93
CA SER A 901 5.85 59.75 -10.15
C SER A 901 5.49 58.75 -11.25
N ALA A 902 5.47 57.45 -10.96
CA ALA A 902 5.07 56.44 -11.94
C ALA A 902 3.56 56.51 -12.25
N ALA A 903 3.19 56.95 -13.46
CA ALA A 903 1.83 56.89 -13.96
C ALA A 903 1.35 55.42 -14.05
N GLY A 904 0.35 55.05 -13.25
CA GLY A 904 -0.23 53.70 -13.23
C GLY A 904 -1.25 53.52 -12.10
N ILE A 905 -2.13 52.51 -12.22
CA ILE A 905 -3.20 52.24 -11.25
C ILE A 905 -2.63 51.57 -10.01
N ARG A 906 -2.93 52.10 -8.82
CA ARG A 906 -2.53 51.53 -7.52
C ARG A 906 -3.66 51.56 -6.51
N GLY A 907 -3.70 50.56 -5.64
CA GLY A 907 -4.63 50.54 -4.51
C GLY A 907 -4.78 49.16 -3.88
N GLY A 908 -5.29 49.09 -2.65
CA GLY A 908 -5.63 47.80 -2.06
C GLY A 908 -6.70 47.08 -2.89
N ILE A 909 -7.78 47.80 -3.21
CA ILE A 909 -8.87 47.32 -4.07
C ILE A 909 -9.23 48.43 -5.05
N VAL A 910 -9.20 48.13 -6.35
CA VAL A 910 -9.59 49.06 -7.43
C VAL A 910 -10.63 48.39 -8.30
N VAL A 911 -11.77 49.06 -8.47
CA VAL A 911 -12.84 48.67 -9.38
C VAL A 911 -13.03 49.80 -10.39
N VAL A 912 -12.70 49.55 -11.65
CA VAL A 912 -12.80 50.57 -12.72
C VAL A 912 -14.26 50.78 -13.12
N ALA A 913 -15.01 49.70 -13.32
CA ALA A 913 -16.44 49.75 -13.63
C ALA A 913 -17.22 48.60 -12.96
N ALA A 914 -18.42 48.93 -12.45
CA ALA A 914 -19.36 47.97 -11.89
C ALA A 914 -20.78 48.25 -12.37
N THR A 915 -21.51 47.21 -12.78
CA THR A 915 -22.90 47.35 -13.27
C THR A 915 -23.89 46.38 -12.62
N PRO A 916 -25.18 46.74 -12.51
CA PRO A 916 -26.23 45.82 -12.08
C PRO A 916 -26.45 44.68 -13.10
N PRO A 917 -27.20 43.60 -12.75
CA PRO A 917 -27.60 42.57 -13.70
C PRO A 917 -28.32 43.18 -14.91
N SER A 918 -28.02 42.67 -16.09
CA SER A 918 -28.67 43.09 -17.33
C SER A 918 -30.07 42.51 -17.36
N PHE A 919 -31.07 43.34 -17.05
CA PHE A 919 -32.47 42.96 -17.21
C PHE A 919 -32.79 42.95 -18.72
N THR A 920 -33.21 41.80 -19.26
CA THR A 920 -33.48 41.58 -20.69
C THR A 920 -34.66 42.39 -21.26
N ASN A 921 -35.30 43.29 -20.50
CA ASN A 921 -36.38 44.14 -21.03
C ASN A 921 -36.57 45.49 -20.27
N PRO A 922 -36.02 46.61 -20.77
CA PRO A 922 -36.15 47.93 -20.13
C PRO A 922 -37.60 48.45 -20.08
N ALA A 923 -38.48 47.97 -20.97
CA ALA A 923 -39.84 48.49 -21.12
C ALA A 923 -40.81 48.00 -20.02
N SER A 924 -40.46 46.95 -19.27
CA SER A 924 -41.34 46.38 -18.24
C SER A 924 -41.27 47.07 -16.87
N LEU A 925 -40.23 47.89 -16.63
CA LEU A 925 -40.04 48.58 -15.36
C LEU A 925 -40.83 49.90 -15.26
N TYR A 926 -41.00 50.62 -16.37
CA TYR A 926 -41.79 51.87 -16.38
C TYR A 926 -43.31 51.62 -16.23
N SER A 927 -43.83 50.46 -16.65
CA SER A 927 -45.25 50.11 -16.47
C SER A 927 -45.57 49.59 -15.05
N LYS A 928 -44.62 48.87 -14.42
CA LYS A 928 -44.77 48.38 -13.02
C LYS A 928 -44.48 49.45 -11.97
N ALA A 929 -43.60 50.41 -12.24
CA ALA A 929 -43.34 51.52 -11.31
C ALA A 929 -44.56 52.44 -11.13
N ASN A 930 -45.36 52.66 -12.19
CA ASN A 930 -46.57 53.47 -12.12
C ASN A 930 -47.76 52.78 -11.41
N THR A 931 -47.82 51.43 -11.43
CA THR A 931 -48.87 50.67 -10.73
C THR A 931 -48.56 50.51 -9.24
N LEU A 932 -47.30 50.31 -8.87
CA LEU A 932 -46.88 50.19 -7.47
C LEU A 932 -46.85 51.53 -6.71
N ALA A 933 -46.72 52.67 -7.40
CA ALA A 933 -46.84 54.00 -6.79
C ALA A 933 -48.30 54.38 -6.46
N ALA A 934 -49.29 53.84 -7.20
CA ALA A 934 -50.72 54.11 -6.95
C ALA A 934 -51.26 53.30 -5.74
N GLU A 935 -50.75 52.09 -5.50
CA GLU A 935 -51.18 51.23 -4.39
C GLU A 935 -50.59 51.63 -3.03
N TYR A 936 -49.49 52.39 -3.01
CA TYR A 936 -48.88 52.88 -1.75
C TYR A 936 -49.48 54.20 -1.22
N THR A 937 -50.38 54.84 -1.97
CA THR A 937 -51.00 56.12 -1.58
C THR A 937 -52.42 55.97 -0.99
N LEU A 938 -52.98 54.74 -0.94
CA LEU A 938 -54.34 54.48 -0.47
C LEU A 938 -54.45 53.71 0.87
N SER A 939 -53.33 53.47 1.58
CA SER A 939 -53.33 52.88 2.95
C SER A 939 -52.92 53.86 4.05
N ARG A 940 -52.85 55.17 3.75
CA ARG A 940 -52.83 56.26 4.73
C ARG A 940 -53.86 57.33 4.37
N SER A 941 -55.13 56.99 4.54
CA SER A 941 -56.23 57.93 4.83
C SER A 941 -57.30 57.20 5.61
#